data_AF-A0A9W3B6M4-F1
#
_entry.id   AF-A0A9W3B6M4-F1
#
_cell.length_a   1.000
_cell.length_b   1.000
_cell.length_c   1.000
_cell.angle_alpha   90.00
_cell.angle_beta   90.00
_cell.angle_gamma   90.00
#
_symmetry.space_group_name_H-M   'P 1'
#
loop_
_entity.id
_entity.type
_entity.pdbx_description
1 polymer ?
#
loop_
_entity_poly.entity_id
_entity_poly.type
_entity_poly.pdbx_seq_one_letter_code
_entity_poly.pdbx_strand_id
1 'polypeptide(L)'
;MMRPFYNNNELCNSEDDCKYRIKECPDWCEYILNNQINDNEVPLIGDHETQESEGGEADLQRHRGDCKKNPGHREFIPVHTFKLKHLPEDHQDNDLYELIKSTADLTVRVGVTMVSPHRPKFWPGTTQPYPFYKMSDTQSLRTGSGCVCYMNKSQVKDKRNTNYRKCWCRKCQNSDSPSNNWWGVYVITATHVVFDDIEARHTSLRFFYDKDDSPLVSVDKVNVESVSINYDVCFLKCVTCDKNVGNKLFEMWKHYDDVFEKVSRKYFEPRLRLEIDFEVLHPFDRPKQIRIFHLKDEEMSNTDICLPIDCSESTVEDCLDVLEKHLENNLVKNEQFLSDRENQKSEGVEADLYKYIVGSKKNAVNSNFIPVDTFTIKHLPQSYQDIDLYDFIKTKIDMTVRVDVKIDSLNRPKLWPKTTHPYPFNSMSDPINLRTGSGCVWKVHKFQNGIKENGFNGRTDYTKCWCRKCEVSDLPSMVWWEIRVNTSTHVVFDDIEASHATLRFFYDKDDSPVVVVDKVSVVDVNIEHDRCKLKCVTCDTNLGNKLMDMWKNFENAWWKVRNKYTDFSSKHKLNFIVSHPHGCSKQVSVGQWINKQKVSDRRSKFTYTTCTCPGSSGAQVHCVGYNDYFCSGLVHSGSLVFGLNYSGAGWVL
;
A
#
# COMPACT_ATOMS: atom_id res chain seq x y z
N MET A 1 -9.82 4.70 -11.86
CA MET A 1 -11.01 5.43 -12.37
C MET A 1 -12.13 5.36 -11.34
N MET A 2 -13.03 6.36 -11.29
CA MET A 2 -14.15 6.41 -10.33
C MET A 2 -15.21 5.34 -10.63
N ARG A 3 -15.81 4.73 -9.60
CA ARG A 3 -17.07 3.97 -9.74
C ARG A 3 -18.27 4.85 -9.37
N PRO A 4 -19.33 4.94 -10.19
CA PRO A 4 -20.66 5.26 -9.71
C PRO A 4 -21.19 4.04 -8.92
N PHE A 5 -21.59 4.24 -7.67
CA PHE A 5 -22.27 3.19 -6.91
C PHE A 5 -23.78 3.31 -7.12
N TYR A 6 -24.36 2.30 -7.78
CA TYR A 6 -25.73 1.88 -7.53
C TYR A 6 -25.69 0.39 -7.22
N ASN A 7 -26.14 0.00 -6.03
CA ASN A 7 -26.37 -1.42 -5.75
C ASN A 7 -27.47 -1.58 -4.70
N ASN A 8 -28.65 -2.02 -5.14
CA ASN A 8 -29.36 -3.18 -4.60
C ASN A 8 -30.75 -3.30 -5.23
N ASN A 9 -31.11 -4.54 -5.54
CA ASN A 9 -32.31 -4.99 -6.23
C ASN A 9 -33.61 -4.53 -5.55
N GLU A 10 -34.59 -4.05 -6.32
CA GLU A 10 -35.89 -4.73 -6.52
C GLU A 10 -36.88 -3.86 -7.35
N LEU A 11 -37.23 -4.39 -8.53
CA LEU A 11 -38.41 -4.17 -9.38
C LEU A 11 -39.27 -2.89 -9.18
N CYS A 12 -39.21 -1.97 -10.15
CA CYS A 12 -40.26 -0.96 -10.41
C CYS A 12 -40.79 -1.10 -11.84
N ASN A 13 -42.05 -1.51 -11.97
CA ASN A 13 -42.72 -1.78 -13.26
C ASN A 13 -43.53 -0.57 -13.77
N SER A 14 -42.89 0.55 -14.14
CA SER A 14 -43.49 1.55 -15.06
C SER A 14 -42.46 2.56 -15.60
N GLU A 15 -42.66 3.07 -16.81
CA GLU A 15 -41.74 4.00 -17.50
C GLU A 15 -41.72 5.43 -16.93
N ASP A 16 -42.60 5.78 -15.99
CA ASP A 16 -42.68 7.14 -15.43
C ASP A 16 -41.89 7.34 -14.11
N ASP A 17 -41.50 6.27 -13.41
CA ASP A 17 -40.84 6.36 -12.10
C ASP A 17 -39.31 6.62 -12.18
N CYS A 18 -38.65 6.23 -13.28
CA CYS A 18 -37.21 6.48 -13.47
C CYS A 18 -36.84 7.97 -13.60
N LYS A 19 -37.83 8.87 -13.72
CA LYS A 19 -37.61 10.34 -13.80
C LYS A 19 -37.28 10.99 -12.44
N TYR A 20 -37.28 10.23 -11.33
CA TYR A 20 -37.24 10.81 -9.98
C TYR A 20 -35.94 10.66 -9.16
N ARG A 21 -34.90 9.95 -9.63
CA ARG A 21 -33.64 9.74 -8.87
C ARG A 21 -32.42 10.59 -9.29
N ILE A 22 -32.60 11.62 -10.11
CA ILE A 22 -31.60 12.71 -10.24
C ILE A 22 -32.01 13.85 -9.29
N LYS A 23 -31.86 13.61 -7.97
CA LYS A 23 -32.20 14.54 -6.90
C LYS A 23 -31.22 14.39 -5.72
N GLU A 24 -30.07 15.02 -5.85
CA GLU A 24 -29.30 15.74 -4.81
C GLU A 24 -27.93 16.08 -5.41
N CYS A 25 -27.75 17.36 -5.77
CA CYS A 25 -26.52 17.87 -6.37
C CYS A 25 -26.43 19.40 -6.20
N PRO A 26 -26.23 19.86 -4.95
CA PRO A 26 -25.14 20.76 -4.63
C PRO A 26 -23.93 19.94 -4.14
N ASP A 27 -24.22 18.88 -3.40
CA ASP A 27 -23.27 18.17 -2.56
C ASP A 27 -22.41 17.16 -3.36
N TRP A 28 -22.55 16.99 -4.68
CA TRP A 28 -21.84 15.88 -5.38
C TRP A 28 -20.32 16.08 -5.50
N CYS A 29 -19.85 17.31 -5.67
CA CYS A 29 -18.41 17.61 -5.62
C CYS A 29 -17.88 17.50 -4.18
N GLU A 30 -18.68 17.89 -3.20
CA GLU A 30 -18.39 17.73 -1.78
C GLU A 30 -18.45 16.25 -1.34
N TYR A 31 -19.32 15.44 -1.96
CA TYR A 31 -19.50 14.01 -1.74
C TYR A 31 -18.36 13.21 -2.35
N ILE A 32 -17.82 13.61 -3.51
CA ILE A 32 -16.56 13.06 -4.02
C ILE A 32 -15.41 13.45 -3.07
N LEU A 33 -15.36 14.71 -2.62
CA LEU A 33 -14.36 15.17 -1.64
C LEU A 33 -14.55 14.61 -0.21
N ASN A 34 -15.69 13.99 0.12
CA ASN A 34 -15.99 13.41 1.44
C ASN A 34 -16.13 11.87 1.41
N ASN A 35 -16.24 11.23 0.23
CA ASN A 35 -16.38 9.76 0.08
C ASN A 35 -15.34 9.13 -0.87
N GLN A 36 -14.47 9.91 -1.52
CA GLN A 36 -13.23 9.42 -2.17
C GLN A 36 -11.97 9.95 -1.49
N ILE A 37 -12.12 10.53 -0.30
CA ILE A 37 -11.06 11.06 0.54
C ILE A 37 -11.21 10.38 1.89
N ASN A 38 -10.38 9.37 2.12
CA ASN A 38 -10.13 8.90 3.47
C ASN A 38 -8.99 9.77 4.00
N ASP A 39 -9.31 10.75 4.88
CA ASP A 39 -8.39 11.78 5.43
C ASP A 39 -7.11 11.23 6.13
N ASN A 40 -6.94 9.91 6.14
CA ASN A 40 -5.82 9.17 6.69
C ASN A 40 -4.81 8.68 5.63
N GLU A 41 -5.07 8.87 4.34
CA GLU A 41 -4.03 8.71 3.31
C GLU A 41 -3.12 9.93 3.33
N VAL A 42 -1.85 9.74 3.69
CA VAL A 42 -0.81 10.72 3.35
C VAL A 42 -0.72 10.74 1.83
N PRO A 43 -0.92 11.90 1.17
CA PRO A 43 -0.87 11.95 -0.28
C PRO A 43 0.50 11.49 -0.78
N LEU A 44 0.53 10.81 -1.93
CA LEU A 44 1.76 10.45 -2.63
C LEU A 44 2.41 11.71 -3.23
N ILE A 45 3.06 12.49 -2.37
CA ILE A 45 3.72 13.74 -2.73
C ILE A 45 5.04 13.39 -3.46
N GLY A 46 4.93 13.10 -4.75
CA GLY A 46 6.07 12.89 -5.63
C GLY A 46 6.67 14.21 -6.15
N ASP A 47 7.67 14.10 -7.02
CA ASP A 47 8.11 15.23 -7.84
C ASP A 47 7.07 15.52 -8.93
N HIS A 48 6.12 16.39 -8.60
CA HIS A 48 4.99 16.77 -9.44
C HIS A 48 5.48 17.29 -10.80
N GLU A 49 4.89 16.77 -11.89
CA GLU A 49 5.30 17.11 -13.25
C GLU A 49 4.84 18.54 -13.57
N THR A 50 5.80 19.45 -13.48
CA THR A 50 5.57 20.89 -13.45
C THR A 50 6.31 21.53 -14.61
N GLN A 51 5.58 22.30 -15.41
CA GLN A 51 6.12 22.92 -16.62
C GLN A 51 5.93 24.43 -16.58
N GLU A 52 7.04 25.14 -16.78
CA GLU A 52 7.09 26.58 -17.04
C GLU A 52 7.37 26.80 -18.53
N SER A 53 6.72 27.79 -19.12
CA SER A 53 6.93 28.22 -20.50
C SER A 53 7.71 29.53 -20.52
N GLU A 54 9.03 29.44 -20.68
CA GLU A 54 9.88 30.59 -20.99
C GLU A 54 9.72 30.98 -22.48
N GLY A 55 8.58 31.58 -22.83
CA GLY A 55 8.40 32.26 -24.12
C GLY A 55 7.47 31.59 -25.16
N GLY A 56 6.58 30.68 -24.76
CA GLY A 56 5.55 30.10 -25.64
C GLY A 56 5.55 28.57 -25.71
N GLU A 57 4.85 28.01 -26.71
CA GLU A 57 4.67 26.55 -26.85
C GLU A 57 6.03 25.82 -26.89
N ALA A 58 6.27 24.94 -25.90
CA ALA A 58 7.56 24.29 -25.74
C ALA A 58 7.87 23.29 -26.88
N ASP A 59 9.14 23.15 -27.26
CA ASP A 59 9.57 22.22 -28.30
C ASP A 59 9.64 20.79 -27.74
N LEU A 60 8.55 20.05 -27.93
CA LEU A 60 8.43 18.64 -27.53
C LEU A 60 9.59 17.78 -28.03
N GLN A 61 10.13 18.01 -29.23
CA GLN A 61 11.22 17.20 -29.78
C GLN A 61 12.52 17.39 -28.98
N ARG A 62 12.81 18.63 -28.54
CA ARG A 62 13.96 18.92 -27.66
C ARG A 62 13.76 18.30 -26.28
N HIS A 63 12.66 18.65 -25.60
CA HIS A 63 12.44 18.20 -24.23
C HIS A 63 12.25 16.67 -24.10
N ARG A 64 11.77 15.99 -25.16
CA ARG A 64 11.67 14.51 -25.22
C ARG A 64 13.01 13.81 -25.39
N GLY A 65 14.01 14.48 -25.97
CA GLY A 65 15.40 13.97 -26.02
C GLY A 65 16.09 14.05 -24.66
N ASP A 66 15.83 15.14 -23.91
CA ASP A 66 16.48 15.43 -22.64
C ASP A 66 15.72 14.89 -21.40
N CYS A 67 14.49 14.40 -21.56
CA CYS A 67 13.68 13.85 -20.46
C CYS A 67 14.28 12.54 -19.92
N LYS A 68 14.73 12.57 -18.66
CA LYS A 68 15.34 11.43 -17.97
C LYS A 68 14.36 10.61 -17.14
N LYS A 69 13.14 11.09 -16.90
CA LYS A 69 12.20 10.49 -15.94
C LYS A 69 11.77 9.07 -16.32
N ASN A 70 11.51 8.79 -17.61
CA ASN A 70 11.62 7.43 -18.14
C ASN A 70 12.09 7.47 -19.61
N PRO A 71 13.04 6.62 -20.05
CA PRO A 71 13.43 6.53 -21.47
C PRO A 71 12.30 6.02 -22.39
N GLY A 72 11.22 5.47 -21.81
CA GLY A 72 10.01 4.98 -22.49
C GLY A 72 8.97 6.05 -22.88
N HIS A 73 9.23 7.36 -22.72
CA HIS A 73 8.31 8.45 -23.14
C HIS A 73 8.15 8.57 -24.69
N ARG A 74 8.48 7.51 -25.42
CA ARG A 74 8.45 7.41 -26.89
C ARG A 74 7.08 6.93 -27.43
N GLU A 75 6.22 6.41 -26.56
CA GLU A 75 4.96 5.73 -26.93
C GLU A 75 3.69 6.59 -26.84
N PHE A 76 3.84 7.92 -26.76
CA PHE A 76 2.69 8.82 -26.90
C PHE A 76 2.12 8.77 -28.32
N ILE A 77 0.82 8.47 -28.42
CA ILE A 77 0.05 8.40 -29.67
C ILE A 77 -0.78 9.69 -29.80
N PRO A 78 -0.56 10.54 -30.83
CA PRO A 78 -1.43 11.69 -31.08
C PRO A 78 -2.89 11.26 -31.23
N VAL A 79 -3.82 11.93 -30.55
CA VAL A 79 -5.25 11.52 -30.46
C VAL A 79 -5.93 11.31 -31.82
N HIS A 80 -5.49 12.06 -32.84
CA HIS A 80 -6.00 12.00 -34.20
C HIS A 80 -5.41 10.84 -35.04
N THR A 81 -4.34 10.21 -34.55
CA THR A 81 -3.75 8.99 -35.13
C THR A 81 -4.18 7.72 -34.41
N PHE A 82 -4.73 7.83 -33.20
CA PHE A 82 -5.20 6.70 -32.42
C PHE A 82 -6.31 5.92 -33.16
N LYS A 83 -6.25 4.60 -33.04
CA LYS A 83 -7.05 3.58 -33.75
C LYS A 83 -7.06 2.32 -32.89
N LEU A 84 -8.09 1.50 -33.01
CA LEU A 84 -8.25 0.20 -32.33
C LEU A 84 -6.93 -0.60 -32.24
N LYS A 85 -6.21 -0.76 -33.35
CA LYS A 85 -4.93 -1.49 -33.46
C LYS A 85 -3.74 -0.94 -32.65
N HIS A 86 -3.89 0.17 -31.94
CA HIS A 86 -2.87 0.66 -30.99
C HIS A 86 -3.13 0.16 -29.56
N LEU A 87 -4.29 -0.47 -29.32
CA LEU A 87 -4.50 -1.27 -28.12
C LEU A 87 -3.73 -2.60 -28.25
N PRO A 88 -3.28 -3.18 -27.12
CA PRO A 88 -2.81 -4.57 -27.06
C PRO A 88 -3.80 -5.51 -27.76
N GLU A 89 -3.30 -6.55 -28.43
CA GLU A 89 -4.08 -7.39 -29.36
C GLU A 89 -5.31 -8.05 -28.70
N ASP A 90 -5.14 -8.50 -27.46
CA ASP A 90 -6.16 -9.03 -26.56
C ASP A 90 -7.17 -7.97 -26.07
N HIS A 91 -6.79 -6.70 -26.09
CA HIS A 91 -7.58 -5.53 -25.72
C HIS A 91 -8.03 -4.69 -26.93
N GLN A 92 -7.99 -5.22 -28.16
CA GLN A 92 -8.54 -4.57 -29.36
C GLN A 92 -10.08 -4.63 -29.40
N ASP A 93 -10.70 -4.13 -28.34
CA ASP A 93 -12.13 -4.07 -28.15
C ASP A 93 -12.71 -2.70 -28.55
N ASN A 94 -13.86 -2.71 -29.22
CA ASN A 94 -14.50 -1.49 -29.70
C ASN A 94 -15.04 -0.61 -28.56
N ASP A 95 -15.64 -1.19 -27.51
CA ASP A 95 -16.19 -0.39 -26.41
C ASP A 95 -15.05 0.29 -25.62
N LEU A 96 -13.93 -0.41 -25.45
CA LEU A 96 -12.71 0.11 -24.82
C LEU A 96 -12.02 1.20 -25.66
N TYR A 97 -11.94 1.01 -26.98
CA TYR A 97 -11.45 2.02 -27.91
C TYR A 97 -12.30 3.29 -27.90
N GLU A 98 -13.63 3.15 -27.93
CA GLU A 98 -14.56 4.28 -27.84
C GLU A 98 -14.51 4.96 -26.45
N LEU A 99 -14.24 4.22 -25.37
CA LEU A 99 -14.04 4.83 -24.04
C LEU A 99 -12.80 5.74 -24.03
N ILE A 100 -11.69 5.28 -24.62
CA ILE A 100 -10.45 6.08 -24.71
C ILE A 100 -10.66 7.29 -25.62
N LYS A 101 -11.37 7.11 -26.74
CA LYS A 101 -11.73 8.21 -27.67
C LYS A 101 -12.62 9.26 -27.00
N SER A 102 -13.68 8.85 -26.31
CA SER A 102 -14.61 9.76 -25.63
C SER A 102 -13.95 10.45 -24.41
N THR A 103 -13.10 9.74 -23.65
CA THR A 103 -12.25 10.38 -22.62
C THR A 103 -11.35 11.45 -23.24
N ALA A 104 -10.74 11.14 -24.39
CA ALA A 104 -9.90 12.10 -25.09
C ALA A 104 -10.68 13.31 -25.62
N ASP A 105 -11.92 13.15 -26.06
CA ASP A 105 -12.77 14.25 -26.49
C ASP A 105 -13.13 15.21 -25.34
N LEU A 106 -13.28 14.70 -24.12
CA LEU A 106 -13.51 15.47 -22.89
C LEU A 106 -12.25 16.03 -22.23
N THR A 107 -11.06 15.59 -22.66
CA THR A 107 -9.77 16.12 -22.18
C THR A 107 -9.56 17.56 -22.69
N VAL A 108 -9.14 18.45 -21.79
CA VAL A 108 -8.98 19.88 -22.03
C VAL A 108 -7.60 20.37 -21.60
N ARG A 109 -7.02 21.30 -22.36
CA ARG A 109 -5.77 21.98 -21.99
C ARG A 109 -6.06 23.10 -21.01
N VAL A 110 -5.36 23.10 -19.89
CA VAL A 110 -5.38 24.14 -18.86
C VAL A 110 -4.13 25.02 -19.05
N GLY A 111 -4.30 26.33 -19.24
CA GLY A 111 -3.18 27.28 -19.32
C GLY A 111 -3.35 28.40 -18.30
N VAL A 112 -2.41 28.53 -17.37
CA VAL A 112 -2.46 29.40 -16.19
C VAL A 112 -1.34 30.43 -16.30
N THR A 113 -1.65 31.72 -16.16
CA THR A 113 -0.67 32.82 -16.37
C THR A 113 -0.23 33.54 -15.10
N MET A 114 -0.77 33.16 -13.95
CA MET A 114 -0.46 33.72 -12.63
C MET A 114 -0.01 32.61 -11.67
N VAL A 115 0.91 32.92 -10.77
CA VAL A 115 1.24 32.08 -9.61
C VAL A 115 0.72 32.77 -8.35
N SER A 116 -0.21 32.13 -7.62
CA SER A 116 -0.83 32.77 -6.46
C SER A 116 0.16 33.03 -5.32
N PRO A 117 0.05 34.18 -4.62
CA PRO A 117 0.76 34.43 -3.36
C PRO A 117 0.36 33.47 -2.24
N HIS A 118 -0.78 32.79 -2.37
CA HIS A 118 -1.32 31.89 -1.35
C HIS A 118 -0.78 30.45 -1.43
N ARG A 119 0.04 30.11 -2.45
CA ARG A 119 0.67 28.79 -2.53
C ARG A 119 1.46 28.52 -1.24
N PRO A 120 1.30 27.36 -0.58
CA PRO A 120 2.01 27.08 0.66
C PRO A 120 3.49 26.85 0.39
N LYS A 121 4.35 27.05 1.41
CA LYS A 121 5.81 26.81 1.26
C LYS A 121 6.15 25.35 0.99
N PHE A 122 5.39 24.45 1.60
CA PHE A 122 5.55 23.00 1.54
C PHE A 122 4.19 22.36 1.32
N TRP A 123 4.17 21.11 0.87
CA TRP A 123 2.95 20.31 0.91
C TRP A 123 2.47 20.11 2.35
N PRO A 124 1.14 20.01 2.59
CA PRO A 124 0.59 19.82 3.92
C PRO A 124 1.23 18.62 4.64
N GLY A 125 1.76 18.88 5.84
CA GLY A 125 2.36 17.83 6.68
C GLY A 125 3.76 17.35 6.27
N THR A 126 4.41 17.93 5.25
CA THR A 126 5.77 17.54 4.84
C THR A 126 6.76 18.71 4.81
N THR A 127 8.03 18.40 4.53
CA THR A 127 9.10 19.39 4.26
C THR A 127 9.37 19.57 2.76
N GLN A 128 8.56 18.96 1.88
CA GLN A 128 8.77 18.99 0.44
C GLN A 128 8.17 20.28 -0.15
N PRO A 129 8.94 21.06 -0.95
CA PRO A 129 8.45 22.32 -1.50
C PRO A 129 7.17 22.15 -2.33
N TYR A 130 6.23 23.06 -2.17
CA TYR A 130 5.06 23.11 -3.05
C TYR A 130 5.44 23.66 -4.43
N PRO A 131 4.91 23.10 -5.54
CA PRO A 131 5.12 23.62 -6.89
C PRO A 131 4.92 25.12 -7.01
N PHE A 132 5.89 25.79 -7.64
CA PHE A 132 5.90 27.22 -7.93
C PHE A 132 5.85 28.17 -6.71
N TYR A 133 5.95 27.69 -5.47
CA TYR A 133 5.98 28.56 -4.27
C TYR A 133 7.05 29.68 -4.36
N LYS A 134 8.23 29.37 -4.89
CA LYS A 134 9.33 30.35 -5.05
C LYS A 134 9.03 31.44 -6.10
N MET A 135 7.92 31.31 -6.84
CA MET A 135 7.49 32.18 -7.93
C MET A 135 6.14 32.85 -7.64
N SER A 136 5.66 32.82 -6.39
CA SER A 136 4.48 33.57 -5.96
C SER A 136 4.53 35.03 -6.41
N ASP A 137 3.37 35.57 -6.82
CA ASP A 137 3.18 36.90 -7.42
C ASP A 137 3.91 37.14 -8.76
N THR A 138 4.41 36.09 -9.43
CA THR A 138 4.95 36.20 -10.79
C THR A 138 3.92 35.85 -11.87
N GLN A 139 4.07 36.49 -13.04
CA GLN A 139 3.39 36.09 -14.27
C GLN A 139 4.30 35.14 -15.05
N SER A 140 3.99 33.85 -15.00
CA SER A 140 4.64 32.80 -15.79
C SER A 140 3.56 31.90 -16.36
N LEU A 141 3.65 31.60 -17.66
CA LEU A 141 2.72 30.68 -18.31
C LEU A 141 3.07 29.25 -17.90
N ARG A 142 2.12 28.58 -17.27
CA ARG A 142 2.17 27.17 -16.88
C ARG A 142 1.04 26.43 -17.57
N THR A 143 1.28 25.19 -17.96
CA THR A 143 0.29 24.36 -18.65
C THR A 143 0.07 23.04 -17.95
N GLY A 144 -1.16 22.55 -18.01
CA GLY A 144 -1.57 21.25 -17.49
C GLY A 144 -2.75 20.69 -18.26
N SER A 145 -3.26 19.55 -17.80
CA SER A 145 -4.41 18.87 -18.40
C SER A 145 -5.56 18.80 -17.40
N GLY A 146 -6.78 18.81 -17.90
CA GLY A 146 -7.98 18.48 -17.14
C GLY A 146 -8.95 17.65 -17.97
N CYS A 147 -10.02 17.18 -17.34
CA CYS A 147 -11.08 16.44 -18.00
C CYS A 147 -12.45 17.02 -17.64
N VAL A 148 -13.36 17.14 -18.62
CA VAL A 148 -14.75 17.52 -18.37
C VAL A 148 -15.46 16.36 -17.66
N CYS A 149 -15.73 16.51 -16.37
CA CYS A 149 -16.36 15.46 -15.55
C CYS A 149 -17.89 15.58 -15.50
N TYR A 150 -18.44 16.79 -15.61
CA TYR A 150 -19.88 17.02 -15.56
C TYR A 150 -20.31 18.22 -16.42
N MET A 151 -21.50 18.13 -17.00
CA MET A 151 -22.12 19.22 -17.75
C MET A 151 -23.58 19.39 -17.39
N ASN A 152 -24.01 20.65 -17.30
CA ASN A 152 -25.43 20.99 -17.23
C ASN A 152 -25.81 22.02 -18.30
N LYS A 153 -27.07 21.99 -18.73
CA LYS A 153 -27.63 22.87 -19.76
C LYS A 153 -28.72 23.74 -19.13
N SER A 154 -28.36 24.95 -18.75
CA SER A 154 -29.32 25.92 -18.21
C SER A 154 -30.25 26.42 -19.30
N GLN A 155 -31.55 26.36 -19.01
CA GLN A 155 -32.63 26.89 -19.84
C GLN A 155 -33.64 27.59 -18.92
N VAL A 156 -34.35 28.58 -19.47
CA VAL A 156 -35.32 29.47 -18.77
C VAL A 156 -36.37 28.75 -17.90
N LYS A 157 -36.64 27.46 -18.16
CA LYS A 157 -37.66 26.66 -17.46
C LYS A 157 -37.17 25.96 -16.20
N ASP A 158 -35.87 25.92 -15.92
CA ASP A 158 -35.35 25.18 -14.76
C ASP A 158 -35.54 25.98 -13.46
N LYS A 159 -36.52 25.55 -12.66
CA LYS A 159 -36.96 26.27 -11.46
C LYS A 159 -36.04 26.09 -10.24
N ARG A 160 -35.01 25.24 -10.33
CA ARG A 160 -34.30 24.72 -9.14
C ARG A 160 -32.94 25.32 -8.84
N ASN A 161 -32.40 26.23 -9.67
CA ASN A 161 -31.13 26.89 -9.39
C ASN A 161 -31.25 28.42 -9.52
N THR A 162 -31.26 29.11 -8.37
CA THR A 162 -31.80 30.48 -8.27
C THR A 162 -30.85 31.60 -8.71
N ASN A 163 -29.54 31.35 -8.79
CA ASN A 163 -28.56 32.44 -8.80
C ASN A 163 -28.05 32.84 -10.20
N TYR A 164 -28.25 32.02 -11.24
CA TYR A 164 -27.75 32.31 -12.60
C TYR A 164 -28.77 32.04 -13.71
N ARG A 165 -29.86 32.85 -13.77
CA ARG A 165 -30.82 32.81 -14.90
C ARG A 165 -30.23 33.22 -16.24
N LYS A 166 -29.09 33.92 -16.23
CA LYS A 166 -28.39 34.40 -17.43
C LYS A 166 -26.95 33.91 -17.42
N CYS A 167 -26.37 33.69 -18.59
CA CYS A 167 -24.99 33.22 -18.73
C CYS A 167 -24.00 34.24 -18.14
N TRP A 168 -23.05 33.75 -17.34
CA TRP A 168 -22.05 34.57 -16.67
C TRP A 168 -20.68 34.55 -17.35
N CYS A 169 -20.58 34.05 -18.59
CA CYS A 169 -19.37 34.13 -19.41
C CYS A 169 -19.01 35.59 -19.72
N ARG A 170 -17.74 35.87 -20.02
CA ARG A 170 -17.23 37.24 -20.24
C ARG A 170 -18.01 38.01 -21.31
N LYS A 171 -18.37 37.35 -22.43
CA LYS A 171 -19.19 37.92 -23.50
C LYS A 171 -20.60 38.33 -23.02
N CYS A 172 -21.22 37.53 -22.16
CA CYS A 172 -22.57 37.80 -21.67
C CYS A 172 -22.57 38.85 -20.54
N GLN A 173 -21.58 38.86 -19.65
CA GLN A 173 -21.50 39.90 -18.61
C GLN A 173 -21.34 41.31 -19.18
N ASN A 174 -20.63 41.44 -20.30
CA ASN A 174 -20.39 42.72 -20.98
C ASN A 174 -21.44 43.00 -22.07
N SER A 175 -22.62 42.38 -22.00
CA SER A 175 -23.71 42.52 -22.97
C SER A 175 -25.00 42.91 -22.26
N ASP A 176 -25.77 43.82 -22.89
CA ASP A 176 -27.13 44.15 -22.44
C ASP A 176 -28.13 43.00 -22.70
N SER A 177 -27.76 42.04 -23.55
CA SER A 177 -28.56 40.86 -23.93
C SER A 177 -27.83 39.52 -23.64
N PRO A 178 -27.47 39.24 -22.38
CA PRO A 178 -26.82 37.98 -21.99
C PRO A 178 -27.72 36.78 -22.28
N SER A 179 -27.12 35.68 -22.75
CA SER A 179 -27.88 34.49 -23.13
C SER A 179 -28.54 33.82 -21.92
N ASN A 180 -29.83 33.52 -22.02
CA ASN A 180 -30.55 32.69 -21.04
C ASN A 180 -30.43 31.17 -21.32
N ASN A 181 -29.69 30.78 -22.37
CA ASN A 181 -29.34 29.40 -22.67
C ASN A 181 -27.82 29.28 -22.64
N TRP A 182 -27.30 28.46 -21.74
CA TRP A 182 -25.85 28.27 -21.54
C TRP A 182 -25.55 26.92 -20.93
N TRP A 183 -24.29 26.50 -21.07
CA TRP A 183 -23.79 25.24 -20.55
C TRP A 183 -22.80 25.53 -19.43
N GLY A 184 -23.04 24.96 -18.25
CA GLY A 184 -22.04 24.83 -17.21
C GLY A 184 -21.16 23.63 -17.53
N VAL A 185 -19.86 23.85 -17.50
CA VAL A 185 -18.85 22.82 -17.78
C VAL A 185 -17.96 22.74 -16.55
N TYR A 186 -17.91 21.55 -15.95
CA TYR A 186 -17.09 21.26 -14.78
C TYR A 186 -15.89 20.43 -15.25
N VAL A 187 -14.69 20.88 -14.87
CA VAL A 187 -13.42 20.31 -15.28
C VAL A 187 -12.63 19.94 -14.03
N ILE A 188 -12.21 18.68 -13.94
CA ILE A 188 -11.24 18.25 -12.91
C ILE A 188 -9.82 18.43 -13.45
N THR A 189 -8.93 18.99 -12.64
CA THR A 189 -7.48 19.10 -12.90
C THR A 189 -6.73 18.99 -11.56
N ALA A 190 -5.40 19.13 -11.57
CA ALA A 190 -4.62 19.04 -10.34
C ALA A 190 -4.47 20.40 -9.63
N THR A 191 -4.43 20.41 -8.29
CA THR A 191 -4.30 21.64 -7.49
C THR A 191 -2.95 22.33 -7.71
N HIS A 192 -1.88 21.58 -7.97
CA HIS A 192 -0.60 22.19 -8.32
C HIS A 192 -0.66 22.93 -9.67
N VAL A 193 -1.59 22.58 -10.58
CA VAL A 193 -1.83 23.29 -11.84
C VAL A 193 -2.59 24.59 -11.56
N VAL A 194 -3.82 24.51 -11.01
CA VAL A 194 -4.63 25.67 -10.59
C VAL A 194 -4.88 25.61 -9.08
N PHE A 195 -4.22 26.52 -8.35
CA PHE A 195 -4.21 26.47 -6.88
C PHE A 195 -5.46 27.10 -6.22
N ASP A 196 -5.91 28.25 -6.71
CA ASP A 196 -6.99 29.03 -6.08
C ASP A 196 -7.74 29.93 -7.09
N ASP A 197 -8.67 30.74 -6.59
CA ASP A 197 -9.43 31.72 -7.40
C ASP A 197 -8.57 32.85 -8.00
N ILE A 198 -7.34 33.11 -7.51
CA ILE A 198 -6.43 34.07 -8.15
C ILE A 198 -5.90 33.43 -9.42
N GLU A 199 -5.48 32.16 -9.37
CA GLU A 199 -5.01 31.44 -10.56
C GLU A 199 -6.13 31.13 -11.54
N ALA A 200 -7.33 30.75 -11.07
CA ALA A 200 -8.48 30.45 -11.94
C ALA A 200 -8.92 31.66 -12.78
N ARG A 201 -8.89 32.88 -12.22
CA ARG A 201 -9.14 34.13 -12.97
C ARG A 201 -8.12 34.40 -14.09
N HIS A 202 -6.95 33.78 -14.02
CA HIS A 202 -5.86 33.87 -14.99
C HIS A 202 -5.67 32.56 -15.76
N THR A 203 -6.68 31.67 -15.72
CA THR A 203 -6.71 30.37 -16.38
C THR A 203 -7.56 30.40 -17.65
N SER A 204 -7.05 29.77 -18.70
CA SER A 204 -7.76 29.50 -19.94
C SER A 204 -7.92 27.99 -20.15
N LEU A 205 -9.10 27.58 -20.63
CA LEU A 205 -9.41 26.19 -20.97
C LEU A 205 -9.56 26.08 -22.50
N ARG A 206 -8.65 25.37 -23.19
CA ARG A 206 -8.70 25.15 -24.65
C ARG A 206 -9.23 23.74 -24.94
N PHE A 207 -10.42 23.67 -25.51
CA PHE A 207 -11.11 22.44 -25.92
C PHE A 207 -10.71 22.02 -27.34
N PHE A 208 -10.88 20.74 -27.66
CA PHE A 208 -10.70 20.16 -29.02
C PHE A 208 -9.31 20.37 -29.64
N TYR A 209 -8.26 20.51 -28.82
CA TYR A 209 -6.89 20.72 -29.31
C TYR A 209 -6.22 19.37 -29.63
N ASP A 210 -6.60 18.80 -30.78
CA ASP A 210 -6.22 17.45 -31.24
C ASP A 210 -5.01 17.45 -32.19
N LYS A 211 -4.73 18.62 -32.78
CA LYS A 211 -3.61 18.97 -33.69
C LYS A 211 -3.26 20.45 -33.56
N ASP A 212 -2.08 20.85 -34.05
CA ASP A 212 -1.65 22.26 -34.06
C ASP A 212 -2.57 23.18 -34.89
N ASP A 213 -3.16 22.65 -35.96
CA ASP A 213 -4.16 23.31 -36.81
C ASP A 213 -5.60 23.28 -36.24
N SER A 214 -5.81 22.72 -35.05
CA SER A 214 -7.15 22.63 -34.45
C SER A 214 -7.68 24.01 -34.05
N PRO A 215 -8.96 24.31 -34.34
CA PRO A 215 -9.55 25.62 -34.10
C PRO A 215 -9.44 26.04 -32.64
N LEU A 216 -9.12 27.31 -32.39
CA LEU A 216 -9.00 27.86 -31.04
C LEU A 216 -10.38 28.01 -30.39
N VAL A 217 -10.83 26.94 -29.72
CA VAL A 217 -12.04 26.95 -28.88
C VAL A 217 -11.59 27.09 -27.43
N SER A 218 -11.58 28.31 -26.92
CA SER A 218 -11.14 28.62 -25.55
C SER A 218 -12.24 29.27 -24.72
N VAL A 219 -12.25 28.96 -23.42
CA VAL A 219 -13.02 29.68 -22.40
C VAL A 219 -12.02 30.32 -21.43
N ASP A 220 -12.14 31.63 -21.27
CA ASP A 220 -11.22 32.49 -20.49
C ASP A 220 -11.78 32.88 -19.10
N LYS A 221 -13.01 32.46 -18.80
CA LYS A 221 -13.64 32.69 -17.51
C LYS A 221 -13.87 31.38 -16.77
N VAL A 222 -13.03 31.16 -15.78
CA VAL A 222 -12.97 29.97 -14.95
C VAL A 222 -13.01 30.39 -13.48
N ASN A 223 -13.80 29.69 -12.68
CA ASN A 223 -13.82 29.80 -11.23
C ASN A 223 -13.36 28.46 -10.62
N VAL A 224 -12.82 28.47 -9.40
CA VAL A 224 -12.75 27.26 -8.58
C VAL A 224 -14.13 26.98 -8.00
N GLU A 225 -14.61 25.74 -8.06
CA GLU A 225 -15.77 25.28 -7.28
C GLU A 225 -15.30 24.62 -5.98
N SER A 226 -14.22 23.82 -6.03
CA SER A 226 -13.53 23.28 -4.86
C SER A 226 -12.07 22.92 -5.16
N VAL A 227 -11.22 22.93 -4.13
CA VAL A 227 -9.79 22.60 -4.18
C VAL A 227 -9.42 21.73 -2.98
N SER A 228 -8.59 20.72 -3.22
CA SER A 228 -7.93 19.95 -2.17
C SER A 228 -6.43 19.94 -2.42
N ILE A 229 -5.68 20.57 -1.50
CA ILE A 229 -4.21 20.59 -1.55
C ILE A 229 -3.65 19.21 -1.16
N ASN A 230 -4.32 18.48 -0.26
CA ASN A 230 -3.89 17.15 0.15
C ASN A 230 -3.92 16.20 -1.07
N TYR A 231 -5.08 16.01 -1.68
CA TYR A 231 -5.25 15.04 -2.77
C TYR A 231 -4.81 15.55 -4.14
N ASP A 232 -4.28 16.79 -4.19
CA ASP A 232 -3.88 17.47 -5.41
C ASP A 232 -5.01 17.53 -6.47
N VAL A 233 -6.27 17.71 -6.04
CA VAL A 233 -7.45 17.79 -6.92
C VAL A 233 -8.11 19.18 -6.88
N CYS A 234 -8.30 19.79 -8.06
CA CYS A 234 -8.99 21.05 -8.28
C CYS A 234 -10.21 20.84 -9.21
N PHE A 235 -11.39 21.27 -8.76
CA PHE A 235 -12.60 21.33 -9.57
C PHE A 235 -12.82 22.75 -10.07
N LEU A 236 -12.71 22.91 -11.38
CA LEU A 236 -12.92 24.15 -12.11
C LEU A 236 -14.32 24.19 -12.72
N LYS A 237 -14.89 25.39 -12.77
CA LYS A 237 -16.21 25.64 -13.37
C LYS A 237 -16.12 26.77 -14.36
N CYS A 238 -16.52 26.51 -15.59
CA CYS A 238 -16.59 27.51 -16.65
C CYS A 238 -17.94 27.43 -17.38
N VAL A 239 -18.20 28.42 -18.24
CA VAL A 239 -19.47 28.53 -18.96
C VAL A 239 -19.31 28.96 -20.40
N THR A 240 -20.12 28.37 -21.27
CA THR A 240 -20.30 28.83 -22.65
C THR A 240 -21.76 29.14 -22.96
N CYS A 241 -21.99 30.21 -23.71
CA CYS A 241 -23.27 30.50 -24.37
C CYS A 241 -23.24 30.14 -25.87
N ASP A 242 -22.11 29.69 -26.39
CA ASP A 242 -22.01 29.21 -27.77
C ASP A 242 -22.74 27.87 -27.88
N LYS A 243 -23.80 27.83 -28.70
CA LYS A 243 -24.64 26.64 -28.86
C LYS A 243 -23.91 25.50 -29.56
N ASN A 244 -22.94 25.79 -30.42
CA ASN A 244 -22.21 24.77 -31.17
C ASN A 244 -21.21 24.11 -30.24
N VAL A 245 -20.43 24.89 -29.49
CA VAL A 245 -19.50 24.37 -28.47
C VAL A 245 -20.26 23.65 -27.35
N GLY A 246 -21.29 24.28 -26.81
CA GLY A 246 -22.06 23.76 -25.68
C GLY A 246 -22.81 22.46 -26.00
N ASN A 247 -23.53 22.38 -27.12
CA ASN A 247 -24.15 21.11 -27.52
C ASN A 247 -23.10 20.05 -27.88
N LYS A 248 -22.01 20.40 -28.58
CA LYS A 248 -20.97 19.43 -28.95
C LYS A 248 -20.35 18.78 -27.70
N LEU A 249 -19.94 19.58 -26.71
CA LEU A 249 -19.43 19.05 -25.45
C LEU A 249 -20.50 18.23 -24.70
N PHE A 250 -21.76 18.67 -24.70
CA PHE A 250 -22.84 17.96 -23.98
C PHE A 250 -23.15 16.59 -24.57
N GLU A 251 -23.16 16.45 -25.90
CA GLU A 251 -23.34 15.14 -26.54
C GLU A 251 -22.09 14.26 -26.44
N MET A 252 -20.87 14.84 -26.44
CA MET A 252 -19.63 14.11 -26.12
C MET A 252 -19.63 13.57 -24.68
N TRP A 253 -20.12 14.37 -23.72
CA TRP A 253 -20.21 13.98 -22.31
C TRP A 253 -21.23 12.85 -22.09
N LYS A 254 -22.42 12.92 -22.71
CA LYS A 254 -23.36 11.80 -22.72
C LYS A 254 -22.77 10.54 -23.36
N HIS A 255 -22.09 10.69 -24.49
CA HIS A 255 -21.52 9.56 -25.20
C HIS A 255 -20.44 8.87 -24.36
N TYR A 256 -19.62 9.64 -23.64
CA TYR A 256 -18.71 9.11 -22.64
C TYR A 256 -19.46 8.36 -21.53
N ASP A 257 -20.54 8.92 -20.96
CA ASP A 257 -21.35 8.28 -19.92
C ASP A 257 -21.94 6.94 -20.40
N ASP A 258 -22.57 6.92 -21.58
CA ASP A 258 -23.12 5.72 -22.23
C ASP A 258 -22.06 4.63 -22.50
N VAL A 259 -20.84 5.03 -22.90
CA VAL A 259 -19.74 4.10 -23.21
C VAL A 259 -19.05 3.62 -21.94
N PHE A 260 -18.83 4.51 -20.97
CA PHE A 260 -18.30 4.18 -19.65
C PHE A 260 -19.21 3.17 -18.94
N GLU A 261 -20.53 3.34 -19.02
CA GLU A 261 -21.47 2.36 -18.47
C GLU A 261 -21.32 0.99 -19.17
N LYS A 262 -21.27 0.94 -20.51
CA LYS A 262 -21.07 -0.32 -21.26
C LYS A 262 -19.77 -1.03 -20.87
N VAL A 263 -18.65 -0.32 -20.84
CA VAL A 263 -17.35 -0.89 -20.42
C VAL A 263 -17.39 -1.31 -18.94
N SER A 264 -18.06 -0.53 -18.08
CA SER A 264 -18.26 -0.88 -16.66
C SER A 264 -18.98 -2.22 -16.50
N ARG A 265 -20.11 -2.41 -17.19
CA ARG A 265 -20.85 -3.68 -17.16
C ARG A 265 -20.07 -4.84 -17.80
N LYS A 266 -19.36 -4.58 -18.89
CA LYS A 266 -18.64 -5.60 -19.66
C LYS A 266 -17.41 -6.17 -18.94
N TYR A 267 -16.64 -5.32 -18.27
CA TYR A 267 -15.40 -5.73 -17.60
C TYR A 267 -15.57 -5.83 -16.08
N PHE A 268 -16.15 -4.82 -15.43
CA PHE A 268 -16.09 -4.70 -13.96
C PHE A 268 -17.19 -5.49 -13.23
N GLU A 269 -18.39 -5.64 -13.79
CA GLU A 269 -19.46 -6.46 -13.20
C GLU A 269 -19.14 -7.97 -13.15
N PRO A 270 -18.68 -8.63 -14.24
CA PRO A 270 -18.26 -10.04 -14.19
C PRO A 270 -16.91 -10.27 -13.49
N ARG A 271 -16.29 -9.22 -12.90
CA ARG A 271 -14.95 -9.24 -12.32
C ARG A 271 -13.85 -9.66 -13.31
N LEU A 272 -14.04 -9.41 -14.60
CA LEU A 272 -12.98 -9.52 -15.59
C LEU A 272 -11.99 -8.36 -15.35
N ARG A 273 -10.73 -8.70 -15.12
CA ARG A 273 -9.70 -7.71 -14.88
C ARG A 273 -9.36 -7.03 -16.20
N LEU A 274 -9.60 -5.72 -16.27
CA LEU A 274 -9.09 -4.91 -17.37
C LEU A 274 -7.59 -4.71 -17.11
N GLU A 275 -6.75 -5.33 -17.92
CA GLU A 275 -5.29 -5.31 -17.75
C GLU A 275 -4.62 -4.20 -18.59
N ILE A 276 -5.39 -3.15 -18.87
CA ILE A 276 -4.88 -1.88 -19.39
C ILE A 276 -5.35 -0.71 -18.54
N ASP A 277 -4.46 0.26 -18.41
CA ASP A 277 -4.76 1.63 -18.00
C ASP A 277 -4.43 2.57 -19.16
N PHE A 278 -4.97 3.79 -19.14
CA PHE A 278 -4.64 4.79 -20.14
C PHE A 278 -4.69 6.21 -19.56
N GLU A 279 -3.86 7.08 -20.12
CA GLU A 279 -3.84 8.51 -19.84
C GLU A 279 -4.12 9.28 -21.14
N VAL A 280 -4.85 10.38 -21.02
CA VAL A 280 -4.96 11.38 -22.09
C VAL A 280 -4.60 12.74 -21.53
N LEU A 281 -3.64 13.40 -22.17
CA LEU A 281 -3.08 14.66 -21.67
C LEU A 281 -2.55 15.56 -22.79
N HIS A 282 -2.26 16.80 -22.42
CA HIS A 282 -1.59 17.84 -23.20
C HIS A 282 -0.12 17.98 -22.76
N PRO A 283 0.80 17.19 -23.31
CA PRO A 283 2.21 17.25 -22.91
C PRO A 283 2.88 18.48 -23.52
N PHE A 284 3.70 19.19 -22.75
CA PHE A 284 4.57 20.28 -23.25
C PHE A 284 3.87 21.40 -24.04
N ASP A 285 2.63 21.76 -23.67
CA ASP A 285 1.80 22.71 -24.41
C ASP A 285 1.50 22.29 -25.87
N ARG A 286 1.26 20.98 -26.09
CA ARG A 286 0.98 20.39 -27.41
C ARG A 286 -0.40 19.74 -27.52
N PRO A 287 -0.84 19.34 -28.73
CA PRO A 287 -2.14 18.71 -28.91
C PRO A 287 -2.23 17.38 -28.17
N LYS A 288 -3.47 16.94 -27.88
CA LYS A 288 -3.72 15.75 -27.05
C LYS A 288 -2.97 14.51 -27.52
N GLN A 289 -2.32 13.86 -26.57
CA GLN A 289 -1.67 12.57 -26.74
C GLN A 289 -2.32 11.56 -25.79
N ILE A 290 -2.48 10.34 -26.30
CA ILE A 290 -2.92 9.17 -25.55
C ILE A 290 -1.66 8.37 -25.21
N ARG A 291 -1.60 7.86 -23.99
CA ARG A 291 -0.65 6.83 -23.60
C ARG A 291 -1.44 5.64 -23.06
N ILE A 292 -1.11 4.45 -23.53
CA ILE A 292 -1.73 3.20 -23.09
C ILE A 292 -0.68 2.44 -22.31
N PHE A 293 -1.09 1.95 -21.15
CA PHE A 293 -0.29 1.16 -20.25
C PHE A 293 -0.91 -0.22 -20.24
N HIS A 294 -0.16 -1.23 -20.67
CA HIS A 294 -0.52 -2.58 -20.29
C HIS A 294 -0.17 -2.71 -18.81
N LEU A 295 -1.18 -2.90 -17.96
CA LEU A 295 -0.99 -3.42 -16.61
C LEU A 295 -0.55 -4.87 -16.79
N LYS A 296 0.75 -5.07 -16.98
CA LYS A 296 1.33 -6.41 -16.85
C LYS A 296 1.01 -6.91 -15.44
N ASP A 297 0.98 -8.22 -15.28
CA ASP A 297 0.57 -8.86 -14.03
C ASP A 297 1.49 -8.58 -12.80
N GLU A 298 2.53 -7.77 -13.02
CA GLU A 298 3.38 -7.16 -12.02
C GLU A 298 2.85 -5.74 -11.71
N GLU A 299 2.37 -5.52 -10.48
CA GLU A 299 1.85 -4.24 -9.93
C GLU A 299 0.37 -3.86 -10.19
N MET A 300 -0.58 -4.79 -10.00
CA MET A 300 -1.92 -4.44 -9.47
C MET A 300 -2.65 -5.66 -8.87
N SER A 301 -2.17 -6.14 -7.71
CA SER A 301 -2.74 -7.31 -7.02
C SER A 301 -4.06 -6.99 -6.32
N ASN A 302 -5.15 -7.10 -7.07
CA ASN A 302 -6.51 -6.85 -6.65
C ASN A 302 -7.02 -7.79 -5.55
N THR A 303 -7.98 -7.26 -4.79
CA THR A 303 -9.08 -8.02 -4.19
C THR A 303 -9.92 -8.75 -5.25
N ASP A 304 -10.25 -10.03 -5.00
CA ASP A 304 -11.33 -10.81 -5.63
C ASP A 304 -11.19 -11.24 -7.12
N ILE A 305 -11.66 -12.42 -7.61
CA ILE A 305 -12.07 -13.73 -7.03
C ILE A 305 -12.26 -14.76 -8.21
N CYS A 306 -12.26 -16.07 -7.93
CA CYS A 306 -12.72 -17.24 -8.75
C CYS A 306 -11.71 -18.17 -9.50
N LEU A 307 -12.14 -19.43 -9.66
CA LEU A 307 -11.48 -20.66 -10.18
C LEU A 307 -12.36 -21.21 -11.37
N PRO A 308 -12.31 -22.47 -11.89
CA PRO A 308 -11.34 -23.61 -11.84
C PRO A 308 -11.14 -24.44 -13.19
N ILE A 309 -10.32 -25.53 -13.14
CA ILE A 309 -10.48 -26.87 -13.82
C ILE A 309 -9.90 -27.21 -15.24
N ASP A 310 -9.26 -28.41 -15.30
CA ASP A 310 -8.91 -29.42 -16.34
C ASP A 310 -8.00 -29.22 -17.59
N CYS A 311 -6.96 -30.10 -17.63
CA CYS A 311 -6.40 -30.90 -18.77
C CYS A 311 -5.52 -30.22 -19.87
N SER A 312 -4.59 -30.92 -20.58
CA SER A 312 -4.00 -32.29 -20.45
C SER A 312 -2.68 -32.47 -21.29
N GLU A 313 -2.15 -33.72 -21.34
CA GLU A 313 -1.08 -34.31 -22.20
C GLU A 313 -0.84 -33.69 -23.59
N SER A 314 0.36 -33.63 -24.19
CA SER A 314 1.76 -34.06 -23.88
C SER A 314 2.71 -33.35 -24.87
N THR A 315 4.05 -33.43 -24.88
CA THR A 315 5.05 -34.27 -24.19
C THR A 315 6.06 -33.40 -23.38
N VAL A 316 7.23 -33.93 -22.97
CA VAL A 316 8.12 -33.26 -21.99
C VAL A 316 9.62 -33.27 -22.34
N GLU A 317 10.17 -34.26 -23.06
CA GLU A 317 11.63 -34.43 -23.20
C GLU A 317 12.42 -33.28 -23.85
N ASP A 318 11.91 -32.59 -24.89
CA ASP A 318 12.70 -31.60 -25.65
C ASP A 318 12.85 -30.22 -24.95
N CYS A 319 12.13 -29.97 -23.85
CA CYS A 319 12.13 -28.65 -23.19
C CYS A 319 13.15 -28.48 -22.07
N LEU A 320 13.79 -29.56 -21.60
CA LEU A 320 14.59 -29.53 -20.36
C LEU A 320 16.00 -28.96 -20.57
N ASP A 321 16.69 -29.29 -21.67
CA ASP A 321 18.05 -28.81 -21.97
C ASP A 321 18.15 -27.28 -22.21
N VAL A 322 17.02 -26.65 -22.56
CA VAL A 322 16.94 -25.18 -22.75
C VAL A 322 16.60 -24.46 -21.43
N LEU A 323 15.84 -25.11 -20.54
CA LEU A 323 15.44 -24.53 -19.26
C LEU A 323 16.61 -24.39 -18.27
N GLU A 324 17.48 -25.40 -18.15
CA GLU A 324 18.62 -25.36 -17.22
C GLU A 324 19.57 -24.18 -17.52
N LYS A 325 19.84 -23.88 -18.79
CA LYS A 325 20.68 -22.73 -19.19
C LYS A 325 20.04 -21.36 -18.98
N HIS A 326 18.71 -21.29 -18.85
CA HIS A 326 17.99 -20.03 -18.67
C HIS A 326 17.74 -19.69 -17.18
N LEU A 327 17.76 -20.69 -16.30
CA LEU A 327 17.57 -20.53 -14.86
C LEU A 327 18.80 -19.95 -14.13
N GLU A 328 20.02 -20.24 -14.58
CA GLU A 328 21.24 -19.71 -13.93
C GLU A 328 21.45 -18.20 -14.14
N ASN A 329 20.89 -17.60 -15.19
CA ASN A 329 21.16 -16.20 -15.56
C ASN A 329 20.12 -15.17 -15.06
N ASN A 330 18.94 -15.60 -14.59
CA ASN A 330 17.84 -14.69 -14.21
C ASN A 330 17.73 -14.39 -12.70
N LEU A 331 18.59 -14.98 -11.86
CA LEU A 331 18.56 -14.80 -10.39
C LEU A 331 19.13 -13.44 -9.87
N VAL A 332 19.35 -12.46 -10.75
CA VAL A 332 20.14 -11.23 -10.43
C VAL A 332 19.37 -9.91 -10.60
N LYS A 333 18.12 -9.91 -11.11
CA LYS A 333 17.39 -8.66 -11.42
C LYS A 333 15.95 -8.60 -10.89
N ASN A 334 15.75 -8.76 -9.58
CA ASN A 334 14.43 -8.53 -8.98
C ASN A 334 14.52 -8.06 -7.51
N GLU A 335 15.02 -6.84 -7.27
CA GLU A 335 14.96 -6.16 -5.96
C GLU A 335 14.82 -4.64 -6.08
N GLN A 336 13.63 -4.08 -5.85
CA GLN A 336 13.46 -2.75 -5.24
C GLN A 336 12.02 -2.52 -4.72
N PHE A 337 11.71 -3.09 -3.55
CA PHE A 337 10.55 -2.70 -2.75
C PHE A 337 10.95 -1.55 -1.82
N LEU A 338 10.46 -0.34 -2.09
CA LEU A 338 10.58 0.79 -1.16
C LEU A 338 9.81 0.47 0.12
N SER A 339 10.57 0.33 1.21
CA SER A 339 10.09 -0.06 2.53
C SER A 339 10.56 0.92 3.58
N ASP A 340 9.61 1.50 4.31
CA ASP A 340 9.92 2.15 5.58
C ASP A 340 10.05 1.07 6.64
N ARG A 341 11.29 0.77 7.02
CA ARG A 341 11.58 -0.24 8.04
C ARG A 341 11.47 0.37 9.43
N GLU A 342 10.82 -0.38 10.31
CA GLU A 342 10.33 0.10 11.60
C GLU A 342 11.44 0.23 12.65
N ASN A 343 12.15 1.36 12.63
CA ASN A 343 13.19 1.65 13.62
C ASN A 343 12.62 2.47 14.78
N GLN A 344 12.67 1.94 16.00
CA GLN A 344 12.31 2.66 17.23
C GLN A 344 13.49 2.73 18.20
N LYS A 345 13.66 3.92 18.78
CA LYS A 345 14.43 4.14 20.01
C LYS A 345 13.44 4.29 21.16
N SER A 346 13.80 3.77 22.33
CA SER A 346 13.07 4.04 23.58
C SER A 346 13.89 4.96 24.48
N GLU A 347 13.26 6.01 25.02
CA GLU A 347 13.90 6.94 25.95
C GLU A 347 13.91 6.38 27.38
N GLY A 348 14.53 5.20 27.57
CA GLY A 348 14.90 4.64 28.89
C GLY A 348 13.78 4.27 29.87
N VAL A 349 12.52 4.61 29.58
CA VAL A 349 11.33 4.38 30.43
C VAL A 349 10.33 3.52 29.67
N GLU A 350 9.61 2.65 30.38
CA GLU A 350 8.59 1.76 29.79
C GLU A 350 7.49 2.60 29.12
N ALA A 351 7.26 2.36 27.83
CA ALA A 351 6.46 3.22 26.98
C ALA A 351 4.96 3.03 27.24
N ASP A 352 4.24 4.15 27.39
CA ASP A 352 2.78 4.16 27.42
C ASP A 352 2.23 3.87 26.02
N LEU A 353 1.80 2.62 25.80
CA LEU A 353 1.31 2.12 24.51
C LEU A 353 0.21 3.00 23.92
N TYR A 354 -0.67 3.55 24.75
CA TYR A 354 -1.79 4.38 24.28
C TYR A 354 -1.29 5.69 23.67
N LYS A 355 -0.27 6.33 24.29
CA LYS A 355 0.35 7.54 23.73
C LYS A 355 1.05 7.29 22.40
N TYR A 356 1.69 6.12 22.22
CA TYR A 356 2.38 5.79 20.96
C TYR A 356 1.42 5.37 19.85
N ILE A 357 0.38 4.58 20.14
CA ILE A 357 -0.65 4.23 19.15
C ILE A 357 -1.36 5.50 18.65
N VAL A 358 -1.76 6.41 19.55
CA VAL A 358 -2.41 7.68 19.18
C VAL A 358 -1.47 8.63 18.42
N GLY A 359 -0.15 8.51 18.59
CA GLY A 359 0.85 9.30 17.85
C GLY A 359 1.31 8.70 16.51
N SER A 360 1.05 7.41 16.25
CA SER A 360 1.54 6.71 15.06
C SER A 360 0.64 6.99 13.85
N LYS A 361 1.12 7.84 12.92
CA LYS A 361 0.41 8.14 11.65
C LYS A 361 0.39 6.98 10.64
N LYS A 362 0.93 5.80 10.97
CA LYS A 362 0.97 4.65 10.06
C LYS A 362 -0.16 3.67 10.36
N ASN A 363 -0.89 3.30 9.31
CA ASN A 363 -1.97 2.29 9.34
C ASN A 363 -3.14 2.61 10.27
N ALA A 364 -3.56 3.89 10.35
CA ALA A 364 -4.78 4.30 11.05
C ALA A 364 -6.06 3.56 10.57
N VAL A 365 -6.08 3.09 9.32
CA VAL A 365 -7.19 2.30 8.74
C VAL A 365 -7.20 0.83 9.21
N ASN A 366 -6.14 0.34 9.85
CA ASN A 366 -5.97 -1.08 10.23
C ASN A 366 -5.47 -1.31 11.67
N SER A 367 -5.53 -0.33 12.59
CA SER A 367 -4.89 -0.39 13.93
C SER A 367 -5.55 -1.34 14.96
N ASN A 368 -6.01 -2.52 14.52
CA ASN A 368 -6.67 -3.55 15.35
C ASN A 368 -5.66 -4.39 16.16
N PHE A 369 -4.88 -3.73 17.02
CA PHE A 369 -4.16 -4.41 18.09
C PHE A 369 -5.14 -4.79 19.20
N ILE A 370 -5.24 -6.08 19.48
CA ILE A 370 -6.13 -6.65 20.51
C ILE A 370 -5.28 -7.13 21.69
N PRO A 371 -5.45 -6.57 22.91
CA PRO A 371 -4.74 -7.05 24.10
C PRO A 371 -4.99 -8.54 24.34
N VAL A 372 -3.93 -9.31 24.62
CA VAL A 372 -3.98 -10.79 24.63
C VAL A 372 -4.86 -11.40 25.72
N ASP A 373 -5.15 -10.62 26.76
CA ASP A 373 -6.09 -10.90 27.85
C ASP A 373 -7.56 -10.66 27.45
N THR A 374 -7.81 -9.70 26.55
CA THR A 374 -9.12 -9.43 25.94
C THR A 374 -9.40 -10.28 24.70
N PHE A 375 -8.38 -10.89 24.08
CA PHE A 375 -8.54 -11.69 22.86
C PHE A 375 -9.44 -12.91 23.06
N THR A 376 -10.56 -12.93 22.33
CA THR A 376 -11.54 -14.03 22.26
C THR A 376 -11.82 -14.44 20.81
N ILE A 377 -12.38 -15.64 20.61
CA ILE A 377 -12.78 -16.18 19.29
C ILE A 377 -13.61 -15.21 18.43
N LYS A 378 -14.40 -14.31 19.06
CA LYS A 378 -15.24 -13.31 18.34
C LYS A 378 -14.43 -12.25 17.57
N HIS A 379 -13.14 -12.10 17.87
CA HIS A 379 -12.24 -11.21 17.13
C HIS A 379 -11.74 -11.83 15.82
N LEU A 380 -11.98 -13.12 15.60
CA LEU A 380 -11.74 -13.75 14.31
C LEU A 380 -12.89 -13.42 13.33
N PRO A 381 -12.61 -13.24 12.03
CA PRO A 381 -13.66 -13.08 11.03
C PRO A 381 -14.62 -14.27 11.08
N GLN A 382 -15.90 -14.06 10.78
CA GLN A 382 -16.96 -15.06 11.04
C GLN A 382 -16.69 -16.44 10.42
N SER A 383 -16.08 -16.52 9.23
CA SER A 383 -15.66 -17.76 8.56
C SER A 383 -14.49 -18.50 9.25
N TYR A 384 -13.87 -17.89 10.25
CA TYR A 384 -12.73 -18.39 11.02
C TYR A 384 -12.99 -18.33 12.54
N GLN A 385 -14.25 -18.20 12.98
CA GLN A 385 -14.61 -18.36 14.40
C GLN A 385 -14.60 -19.84 14.79
N ASP A 386 -13.40 -20.41 14.73
CA ASP A 386 -13.10 -21.82 14.92
C ASP A 386 -12.33 -22.04 16.23
N ILE A 387 -12.72 -23.06 16.99
CA ILE A 387 -12.14 -23.31 18.32
C ILE A 387 -10.70 -23.81 18.24
N ASP A 388 -10.36 -24.65 17.26
CA ASP A 388 -9.01 -25.18 17.11
C ASP A 388 -8.04 -24.07 16.66
N LEU A 389 -8.49 -23.17 15.77
CA LEU A 389 -7.76 -21.97 15.38
C LEU A 389 -7.60 -20.97 16.55
N TYR A 390 -8.64 -20.76 17.36
CA TYR A 390 -8.56 -19.92 18.54
C TYR A 390 -7.55 -20.47 19.57
N ASP A 391 -7.64 -21.77 19.90
CA ASP A 391 -6.70 -22.45 20.80
C ASP A 391 -5.27 -22.34 20.26
N PHE A 392 -5.07 -22.53 18.96
CA PHE A 392 -3.77 -22.36 18.31
C PHE A 392 -3.22 -20.94 18.48
N ILE A 393 -4.05 -19.90 18.30
CA ILE A 393 -3.63 -18.50 18.53
C ILE A 393 -3.28 -18.28 20.01
N LYS A 394 -4.02 -18.84 20.97
CA LYS A 394 -3.65 -18.79 22.40
C LYS A 394 -2.29 -19.46 22.64
N THR A 395 -1.97 -20.60 22.02
CA THR A 395 -0.62 -21.20 22.14
C THR A 395 0.48 -20.33 21.51
N LYS A 396 0.15 -19.46 20.55
CA LYS A 396 1.10 -18.48 19.99
C LYS A 396 1.26 -17.22 20.83
N ILE A 397 0.21 -16.78 21.52
CA ILE A 397 0.30 -15.80 22.62
C ILE A 397 1.30 -16.29 23.66
N ASP A 398 1.12 -17.53 24.10
CA ASP A 398 1.94 -18.21 25.10
C ASP A 398 3.43 -18.30 24.72
N MET A 399 3.75 -18.60 23.47
CA MET A 399 5.14 -18.74 22.98
C MET A 399 5.80 -17.42 22.53
N THR A 400 5.08 -16.30 22.48
CA THR A 400 5.64 -15.01 22.03
C THR A 400 6.34 -14.28 23.19
N VAL A 401 7.52 -13.74 22.90
CA VAL A 401 8.43 -13.06 23.86
C VAL A 401 8.82 -11.68 23.36
N ARG A 402 9.06 -10.74 24.28
CA ARG A 402 9.70 -9.45 23.98
C ARG A 402 11.21 -9.64 23.93
N VAL A 403 11.84 -9.08 22.90
CA VAL A 403 13.29 -9.07 22.69
C VAL A 403 13.80 -7.66 22.93
N ASP A 404 14.54 -7.43 24.01
CA ASP A 404 15.13 -6.14 24.33
C ASP A 404 16.63 -6.20 24.03
N VAL A 405 17.16 -5.33 23.17
CA VAL A 405 18.59 -5.28 22.83
C VAL A 405 19.17 -3.93 23.25
N LYS A 406 20.29 -3.97 23.97
CA LYS A 406 20.89 -2.78 24.62
C LYS A 406 22.07 -2.17 23.87
N ILE A 407 22.68 -2.96 22.96
CA ILE A 407 23.85 -2.55 22.18
C ILE A 407 23.63 -2.91 20.71
N ASP A 408 23.95 -1.97 19.83
CA ASP A 408 24.05 -2.20 18.38
C ASP A 408 25.47 -2.63 18.00
N SER A 409 25.57 -3.68 17.18
CA SER A 409 26.87 -4.19 16.75
C SER A 409 27.48 -3.33 15.64
N LEU A 410 28.75 -2.97 15.81
CA LEU A 410 29.58 -2.33 14.78
C LEU A 410 29.78 -3.23 13.53
N ASN A 411 29.42 -4.51 13.61
CA ASN A 411 29.48 -5.45 12.48
C ASN A 411 28.26 -5.35 11.54
N ARG A 412 27.23 -4.55 11.87
CA ARG A 412 26.06 -4.35 11.00
C ARG A 412 26.52 -3.87 9.61
N PRO A 413 26.02 -4.47 8.51
CA PRO A 413 26.41 -4.07 7.17
C PRO A 413 25.85 -2.67 6.87
N LYS A 414 26.49 -1.94 5.95
CA LYS A 414 25.98 -0.60 5.57
C LYS A 414 24.63 -0.65 4.86
N LEU A 415 24.43 -1.69 4.06
CA LEU A 415 23.27 -1.92 3.21
C LEU A 415 22.73 -3.34 3.45
N TRP A 416 21.47 -3.61 3.11
CA TRP A 416 21.02 -5.00 2.99
C TRP A 416 21.77 -5.70 1.84
N PRO A 417 22.14 -6.99 1.98
CA PRO A 417 22.79 -7.75 0.93
C PRO A 417 22.03 -7.61 -0.40
N LYS A 418 22.77 -7.42 -1.50
CA LYS A 418 22.27 -7.25 -2.88
C LYS A 418 21.44 -5.98 -3.18
N THR A 419 21.03 -5.22 -2.16
CA THR A 419 20.27 -3.97 -2.34
C THR A 419 21.13 -2.69 -2.22
N THR A 420 20.54 -1.55 -2.59
CA THR A 420 21.02 -0.21 -2.23
C THR A 420 20.40 0.36 -0.94
N HIS A 421 19.55 -0.40 -0.24
CA HIS A 421 18.83 0.09 0.94
C HIS A 421 19.69 0.02 2.21
N PRO A 422 19.71 1.07 3.06
CA PRO A 422 20.48 1.06 4.30
C PRO A 422 20.01 -0.05 5.24
N TYR A 423 20.94 -0.68 5.94
CA TYR A 423 20.61 -1.64 6.98
C TYR A 423 20.11 -0.89 8.25
N PRO A 424 19.04 -1.34 8.91
CA PRO A 424 18.58 -0.80 10.18
C PRO A 424 19.72 -0.63 11.19
N PHE A 425 19.74 0.54 11.83
CA PHE A 425 20.66 0.88 12.93
C PHE A 425 22.17 0.96 12.57
N ASN A 426 22.59 0.71 11.32
CA ASN A 426 24.00 0.81 10.92
C ASN A 426 24.58 2.25 11.01
N SER A 427 23.76 3.30 10.90
CA SER A 427 24.22 4.70 10.92
C SER A 427 24.31 5.32 12.32
N MET A 428 24.19 4.54 13.40
CA MET A 428 24.13 5.08 14.76
C MET A 428 25.53 5.30 15.33
N SER A 429 25.79 6.54 15.75
CA SER A 429 27.09 6.97 16.30
C SER A 429 27.31 6.60 17.77
N ASP A 430 26.26 6.17 18.46
CA ASP A 430 26.30 5.69 19.84
C ASP A 430 25.89 4.21 19.86
N PRO A 431 26.76 3.29 20.34
CA PRO A 431 26.40 1.88 20.40
C PRO A 431 25.35 1.56 21.46
N ILE A 432 25.04 2.46 22.41
CA ILE A 432 24.10 2.24 23.51
C ILE A 432 22.72 2.80 23.16
N ASN A 433 21.93 2.04 22.40
CA ASN A 433 20.53 2.34 22.15
C ASN A 433 19.65 1.15 22.57
N LEU A 434 18.73 1.36 23.51
CA LEU A 434 17.71 0.36 23.82
C LEU A 434 16.67 0.31 22.70
N ARG A 435 16.62 -0.83 22.03
CA ARG A 435 15.64 -1.13 20.98
C ARG A 435 14.94 -2.44 21.27
N THR A 436 13.64 -2.47 20.99
CA THR A 436 12.74 -3.58 21.28
C THR A 436 12.25 -4.24 20.01
N GLY A 437 12.06 -5.55 20.07
CA GLY A 437 11.41 -6.35 19.04
C GLY A 437 10.63 -7.49 19.66
N SER A 438 10.15 -8.37 18.78
CA SER A 438 9.36 -9.54 19.13
C SER A 438 10.10 -10.81 18.71
N GLY A 439 9.78 -11.93 19.36
CA GLY A 439 10.25 -13.25 18.96
C GLY A 439 9.27 -14.35 19.36
N CYS A 440 9.43 -15.53 18.79
CA CYS A 440 8.61 -16.70 19.12
C CYS A 440 9.49 -17.88 19.55
N VAL A 441 9.19 -18.47 20.71
CA VAL A 441 9.73 -19.78 21.11
C VAL A 441 9.26 -20.81 20.09
N TRP A 442 10.20 -21.55 19.50
CA TRP A 442 9.90 -22.65 18.57
C TRP A 442 10.36 -24.02 19.06
N LYS A 443 11.23 -24.06 20.07
CA LYS A 443 11.63 -25.31 20.72
C LYS A 443 12.12 -25.11 22.14
N VAL A 444 11.83 -26.10 22.98
CA VAL A 444 12.34 -26.20 24.35
C VAL A 444 13.01 -27.56 24.52
N HIS A 445 14.15 -27.59 25.17
CA HIS A 445 14.98 -28.78 25.35
C HIS A 445 15.45 -28.90 26.79
N LYS A 446 14.87 -29.86 27.53
CA LYS A 446 15.37 -30.25 28.84
C LYS A 446 16.61 -31.13 28.70
N PHE A 447 17.62 -30.81 29.50
CA PHE A 447 18.87 -31.55 29.64
C PHE A 447 19.06 -31.98 31.09
N GLN A 448 19.66 -33.15 31.28
CA GLN A 448 20.09 -33.68 32.57
C GLN A 448 21.49 -34.29 32.39
N ASN A 449 22.48 -33.80 33.14
CA ASN A 449 23.89 -34.22 33.04
C ASN A 449 24.46 -34.12 31.60
N GLY A 450 24.04 -33.12 30.81
CA GLY A 450 24.41 -32.98 29.39
C GLY A 450 23.64 -33.89 28.42
N ILE A 451 22.80 -34.79 28.92
CA ILE A 451 21.97 -35.68 28.10
C ILE A 451 20.62 -35.00 27.86
N LYS A 452 20.19 -34.96 26.60
CA LYS A 452 18.91 -34.40 26.18
C LYS A 452 17.79 -35.41 26.42
N GLU A 453 16.75 -35.02 27.16
CA GLU A 453 15.71 -35.96 27.62
C GLU A 453 14.94 -36.65 26.48
N ASN A 454 14.66 -35.93 25.38
CA ASN A 454 13.81 -36.42 24.29
C ASN A 454 14.54 -37.36 23.28
N GLY A 455 15.66 -37.98 23.64
CA GLY A 455 16.33 -39.03 22.84
C GLY A 455 16.95 -38.64 21.49
N PHE A 456 16.69 -37.45 20.96
CA PHE A 456 17.32 -36.96 19.72
C PHE A 456 18.83 -36.74 19.89
N ASN A 457 19.63 -37.27 18.96
CA ASN A 457 21.11 -37.23 18.91
C ASN A 457 21.78 -35.84 18.80
N GLY A 458 21.11 -34.76 19.20
CA GLY A 458 21.73 -33.45 19.36
C GLY A 458 22.55 -33.39 20.64
N ARG A 459 23.86 -33.64 20.53
CA ARG A 459 24.81 -33.34 21.62
C ARG A 459 24.83 -31.84 21.91
N THR A 460 25.04 -31.51 23.17
CA THR A 460 25.40 -30.18 23.66
C THR A 460 26.83 -30.24 24.16
N ASP A 461 27.60 -29.17 24.00
CA ASP A 461 28.97 -29.09 24.52
C ASP A 461 29.00 -28.91 26.06
N TYR A 462 27.82 -28.67 26.66
CA TYR A 462 27.64 -28.39 28.07
C TYR A 462 27.16 -29.62 28.86
N THR A 463 27.94 -30.05 29.85
CA THR A 463 27.56 -31.10 30.83
C THR A 463 26.74 -30.56 32.01
N LYS A 464 26.75 -29.24 32.21
CA LYS A 464 26.09 -28.50 33.30
C LYS A 464 25.41 -27.24 32.74
N CYS A 465 24.49 -26.64 33.48
CA CYS A 465 23.80 -25.42 33.04
C CYS A 465 24.77 -24.25 32.82
N TRP A 466 24.60 -23.54 31.71
CA TRP A 466 25.43 -22.41 31.27
C TRP A 466 24.73 -21.04 31.38
N CYS A 467 23.64 -20.95 32.14
CA CYS A 467 23.03 -19.65 32.46
C CYS A 467 23.98 -18.84 33.35
N ARG A 468 23.87 -17.50 33.32
CA ARG A 468 24.76 -16.58 34.07
C ARG A 468 24.87 -16.92 35.56
N LYS A 469 23.77 -17.37 36.20
CA LYS A 469 23.76 -17.84 37.59
C LYS A 469 24.59 -19.11 37.82
N CYS A 470 24.55 -20.07 36.90
CA CYS A 470 25.29 -21.34 37.02
C CYS A 470 26.75 -21.21 36.56
N GLU A 471 27.04 -20.30 35.63
CA GLU A 471 28.39 -20.03 35.11
C GLU A 471 29.36 -19.55 36.21
N VAL A 472 28.87 -18.79 37.19
CA VAL A 472 29.62 -18.30 38.36
C VAL A 472 29.39 -19.10 39.65
N SER A 473 28.65 -20.21 39.59
CA SER A 473 28.34 -21.05 40.76
C SER A 473 29.27 -22.25 40.86
N ASP A 474 29.80 -22.50 42.06
CA ASP A 474 30.51 -23.76 42.38
C ASP A 474 29.58 -24.98 42.28
N LEU A 475 28.28 -24.76 42.44
CA LEU A 475 27.21 -25.74 42.30
C LEU A 475 26.29 -25.36 41.12
N PRO A 476 26.73 -25.57 39.87
CA PRO A 476 25.91 -25.33 38.69
C PRO A 476 24.83 -26.39 38.57
N SER A 477 23.63 -26.02 38.12
CA SER A 477 22.53 -26.98 37.97
C SER A 477 22.87 -28.05 36.91
N MET A 478 22.70 -29.32 37.27
CA MET A 478 22.82 -30.44 36.35
C MET A 478 21.54 -30.68 35.52
N VAL A 479 20.45 -29.95 35.83
CA VAL A 479 19.20 -29.94 35.04
C VAL A 479 18.94 -28.53 34.54
N TRP A 480 18.68 -28.38 33.24
CA TRP A 480 18.38 -27.08 32.62
C TRP A 480 17.55 -27.22 31.36
N TRP A 481 17.02 -26.08 30.90
CA TRP A 481 16.25 -25.97 29.67
C TRP A 481 16.97 -25.01 28.73
N GLU A 482 17.29 -25.49 27.54
CA GLU A 482 17.65 -24.64 26.40
C GLU A 482 16.36 -24.25 25.66
N ILE A 483 16.17 -22.96 25.44
CA ILE A 483 15.00 -22.40 24.76
C ILE A 483 15.50 -21.81 23.44
N ARG A 484 14.86 -22.18 22.34
CA ARG A 484 15.18 -21.70 21.00
C ARG A 484 14.10 -20.72 20.55
N VAL A 485 14.52 -19.51 20.16
CA VAL A 485 13.63 -18.40 19.77
C VAL A 485 13.95 -17.97 18.34
N ASN A 486 12.93 -17.69 17.54
CA ASN A 486 13.07 -17.04 16.23
C ASN A 486 12.75 -15.55 16.37
N THR A 487 13.51 -14.70 15.68
CA THR A 487 13.27 -13.26 15.51
C THR A 487 13.87 -12.81 14.17
N SER A 488 13.89 -11.51 13.85
CA SER A 488 14.51 -10.98 12.64
C SER A 488 15.99 -10.65 12.83
N THR A 489 16.79 -10.62 11.75
CA THR A 489 18.22 -10.24 11.86
C THR A 489 18.41 -8.77 12.18
N HIS A 490 17.52 -7.90 11.71
CA HIS A 490 17.60 -6.50 12.11
C HIS A 490 17.26 -6.30 13.60
N VAL A 491 16.53 -7.23 14.24
CA VAL A 491 16.27 -7.25 15.70
C VAL A 491 17.41 -7.90 16.49
N VAL A 492 18.07 -8.96 16.02
CA VAL A 492 19.36 -9.41 16.59
C VAL A 492 20.29 -9.83 15.46
N PHE A 493 21.35 -9.05 15.26
CA PHE A 493 22.26 -9.17 14.13
C PHE A 493 23.36 -10.22 14.34
N ASP A 494 24.01 -10.22 15.50
CA ASP A 494 25.14 -11.11 15.81
C ASP A 494 25.22 -11.46 17.31
N ASP A 495 26.27 -12.19 17.71
CA ASP A 495 26.51 -12.57 19.10
C ASP A 495 26.88 -11.39 20.03
N ILE A 496 27.36 -10.25 19.49
CA ILE A 496 27.59 -9.04 20.29
C ILE A 496 26.24 -8.50 20.74
N GLU A 497 25.28 -8.38 19.84
CA GLU A 497 23.93 -7.94 20.18
C GLU A 497 23.21 -8.96 21.06
N ALA A 498 23.31 -10.26 20.73
CA ALA A 498 22.66 -11.32 21.50
C ALA A 498 23.18 -11.38 22.95
N SER A 499 24.48 -11.23 23.18
CA SER A 499 25.05 -11.20 24.53
C SER A 499 24.62 -9.99 25.38
N HIS A 500 24.08 -8.95 24.74
CA HIS A 500 23.48 -7.77 25.36
C HIS A 500 21.95 -7.72 25.23
N ALA A 501 21.33 -8.81 24.77
CA ALA A 501 19.89 -8.96 24.65
C ALA A 501 19.27 -9.64 25.88
N THR A 502 18.04 -9.27 26.20
CA THR A 502 17.22 -9.93 27.22
C THR A 502 15.86 -10.33 26.64
N LEU A 503 15.36 -11.49 27.03
CA LEU A 503 14.06 -12.02 26.59
C LEU A 503 13.07 -11.96 27.76
N ARG A 504 12.00 -11.16 27.62
CA ARG A 504 10.91 -11.08 28.62
C ARG A 504 9.77 -12.01 28.20
N PHE A 505 9.49 -13.00 29.03
CA PHE A 505 8.41 -13.97 28.87
C PHE A 505 7.13 -13.48 29.56
N PHE A 506 5.97 -13.91 29.06
CA PHE A 506 4.64 -13.69 29.68
C PHE A 506 4.27 -12.22 29.95
N TYR A 507 4.80 -11.28 29.15
CA TYR A 507 4.52 -9.85 29.27
C TYR A 507 3.19 -9.49 28.58
N ASP A 508 2.10 -10.00 29.14
CA ASP A 508 0.75 -9.89 28.58
C ASP A 508 0.10 -8.52 28.87
N LYS A 509 0.47 -7.88 29.98
CA LYS A 509 0.01 -6.56 30.44
C LYS A 509 1.07 -5.89 31.34
N ASP A 510 0.91 -4.62 31.67
CA ASP A 510 1.95 -3.81 32.32
C ASP A 510 2.30 -4.30 33.75
N ASP A 511 1.33 -4.87 34.47
CA ASP A 511 1.53 -5.53 35.78
C ASP A 511 1.89 -7.03 35.68
N SER A 512 2.18 -7.56 34.49
CA SER A 512 2.65 -8.95 34.33
C SER A 512 3.99 -9.17 35.04
N PRO A 513 4.16 -10.30 35.77
CA PRO A 513 5.41 -10.65 36.43
C PRO A 513 6.63 -10.60 35.49
N VAL A 514 7.72 -10.00 35.97
CA VAL A 514 8.95 -9.85 35.20
C VAL A 514 9.72 -11.17 35.17
N VAL A 515 9.52 -11.95 34.11
CA VAL A 515 10.25 -13.20 33.84
C VAL A 515 11.23 -12.97 32.71
N VAL A 516 12.52 -12.84 33.02
CA VAL A 516 13.58 -12.47 32.07
C VAL A 516 14.67 -13.54 32.00
N VAL A 517 15.14 -13.83 30.78
CA VAL A 517 16.36 -14.61 30.52
C VAL A 517 17.38 -13.71 29.81
N ASP A 518 18.60 -13.65 30.35
CA ASP A 518 19.64 -12.67 29.99
C ASP A 518 20.94 -13.27 29.41
N LYS A 519 21.05 -14.60 29.38
CA LYS A 519 22.11 -15.33 28.69
C LYS A 519 21.57 -15.82 27.34
N VAL A 520 21.69 -14.97 26.33
CA VAL A 520 21.22 -15.21 24.96
C VAL A 520 22.43 -15.27 24.01
N SER A 521 22.39 -16.12 23.00
CA SER A 521 23.38 -16.17 21.92
C SER A 521 22.71 -16.51 20.58
N VAL A 522 23.40 -16.22 19.48
CA VAL A 522 22.97 -16.62 18.14
C VAL A 522 23.17 -18.14 17.95
N VAL A 523 22.36 -18.70 17.05
CA VAL A 523 22.43 -20.07 16.54
C VAL A 523 22.63 -20.07 15.03
N ASP A 524 21.90 -19.20 14.34
CA ASP A 524 21.80 -19.11 12.88
C ASP A 524 21.29 -17.71 12.55
N VAL A 525 22.08 -16.94 11.80
CA VAL A 525 21.73 -15.60 11.31
C VAL A 525 21.74 -15.65 9.79
N ASN A 526 20.66 -15.18 9.17
CA ASN A 526 20.57 -15.07 7.74
C ASN A 526 19.97 -13.70 7.36
N ILE A 527 20.87 -12.80 6.95
CA ILE A 527 20.58 -11.39 6.67
C ILE A 527 19.67 -11.25 5.43
N GLU A 528 19.93 -12.01 4.36
CA GLU A 528 19.15 -11.99 3.11
C GLU A 528 17.68 -12.39 3.33
N HIS A 529 17.46 -13.35 4.23
CA HIS A 529 16.11 -13.80 4.61
C HIS A 529 15.51 -13.03 5.79
N ASP A 530 16.26 -12.10 6.37
CA ASP A 530 15.99 -11.37 7.61
C ASP A 530 15.56 -12.26 8.80
N ARG A 531 16.23 -13.41 8.97
CA ARG A 531 15.89 -14.41 9.99
C ARG A 531 17.05 -14.64 10.96
N CYS A 532 16.81 -14.42 12.25
CA CYS A 532 17.73 -14.77 13.33
C CYS A 532 17.13 -15.89 14.21
N LYS A 533 17.96 -16.87 14.55
CA LYS A 533 17.65 -17.89 15.56
C LYS A 533 18.55 -17.68 16.77
N LEU A 534 17.92 -17.57 17.92
CA LEU A 534 18.56 -17.41 19.22
C LEU A 534 18.46 -18.73 20.01
N LYS A 535 19.44 -18.95 20.89
CA LYS A 535 19.32 -19.87 22.02
C LYS A 535 19.51 -19.08 23.31
N CYS A 536 18.75 -19.45 24.33
CA CYS A 536 18.96 -18.99 25.70
C CYS A 536 18.74 -20.16 26.67
N VAL A 537 19.05 -19.96 27.94
CA VAL A 537 19.09 -21.05 28.93
C VAL A 537 18.53 -20.63 30.28
N THR A 538 17.78 -21.53 30.91
CA THR A 538 17.36 -21.39 32.31
C THR A 538 17.60 -22.67 33.10
N CYS A 539 17.93 -22.51 34.38
CA CYS A 539 17.92 -23.57 35.39
C CYS A 539 16.69 -23.49 36.31
N ASP A 540 15.75 -22.58 36.05
CA ASP A 540 14.48 -22.50 36.77
C ASP A 540 13.55 -23.61 36.27
N THR A 541 13.32 -24.60 37.13
CA THR A 541 12.45 -25.75 36.88
C THR A 541 11.01 -25.38 36.60
N ASN A 542 10.49 -24.32 37.24
CA ASN A 542 9.11 -23.88 37.06
C ASN A 542 8.95 -23.24 35.67
N LEU A 543 9.86 -22.34 35.30
CA LEU A 543 9.88 -21.73 33.97
C LEU A 543 10.10 -22.77 32.87
N GLY A 544 11.08 -23.65 33.05
CA GLY A 544 11.46 -24.67 32.08
C GLY A 544 10.35 -25.70 31.80
N ASN A 545 9.71 -26.22 32.85
CA ASN A 545 8.58 -27.14 32.71
C ASN A 545 7.36 -26.43 32.10
N LYS A 546 7.03 -25.21 32.56
CA LYS A 546 5.93 -24.42 31.99
C LYS A 546 6.11 -24.24 30.48
N LEU A 547 7.30 -23.85 30.02
CA LEU A 547 7.60 -23.70 28.59
C LEU A 547 7.56 -25.02 27.81
N MET A 548 7.99 -26.14 28.40
CA MET A 548 7.84 -27.47 27.80
C MET A 548 6.38 -27.85 27.58
N ASP A 549 5.51 -27.57 28.55
CA ASP A 549 4.08 -27.91 28.47
C ASP A 549 3.32 -26.99 27.50
N MET A 550 3.66 -25.69 27.48
CA MET A 550 3.17 -24.74 26.47
C MET A 550 3.57 -25.17 25.05
N TRP A 551 4.79 -25.68 24.87
CA TRP A 551 5.27 -26.18 23.57
C TRP A 551 4.54 -27.46 23.12
N LYS A 552 4.26 -28.41 24.02
CA LYS A 552 3.41 -29.59 23.72
C LYS A 552 1.99 -29.17 23.32
N ASN A 553 1.40 -28.20 24.03
CA ASN A 553 0.08 -27.67 23.73
C ASN A 553 0.04 -27.01 22.34
N PHE A 554 1.08 -26.26 21.98
CA PHE A 554 1.27 -25.73 20.63
C PHE A 554 1.34 -26.85 19.57
N GLU A 555 2.16 -27.90 19.75
CA GLU A 555 2.22 -29.00 18.77
C GLU A 555 0.84 -29.63 18.54
N ASN A 556 0.09 -29.87 19.62
CA ASN A 556 -1.26 -30.44 19.56
C ASN A 556 -2.25 -29.51 18.81
N ALA A 557 -2.32 -28.23 19.18
CA ALA A 557 -3.24 -27.28 18.55
C ALA A 557 -2.87 -27.02 17.08
N TRP A 558 -1.58 -26.91 16.78
CA TRP A 558 -1.05 -26.73 15.44
C TRP A 558 -1.43 -27.89 14.50
N TRP A 559 -1.33 -29.14 14.97
CA TRP A 559 -1.73 -30.31 14.18
C TRP A 559 -3.21 -30.29 13.80
N LYS A 560 -4.10 -29.88 14.71
CA LYS A 560 -5.53 -29.73 14.41
C LYS A 560 -5.77 -28.69 13.32
N VAL A 561 -5.23 -27.48 13.51
CA VAL A 561 -5.37 -26.37 12.55
C VAL A 561 -4.78 -26.73 11.19
N ARG A 562 -3.60 -27.36 11.14
CA ARG A 562 -3.02 -27.82 9.89
C ARG A 562 -3.95 -28.78 9.16
N ASN A 563 -4.39 -29.85 9.82
CA ASN A 563 -5.23 -30.86 9.18
C ASN A 563 -6.57 -30.29 8.69
N LYS A 564 -7.04 -29.20 9.30
CA LYS A 564 -8.28 -28.50 8.93
C LYS A 564 -8.12 -27.51 7.78
N TYR A 565 -7.00 -26.79 7.72
CA TYR A 565 -6.84 -25.63 6.82
C TYR A 565 -5.86 -25.84 5.65
N THR A 566 -5.09 -26.95 5.60
CA THR A 566 -4.06 -27.17 4.55
C THR A 566 -4.64 -27.11 3.13
N ASP A 567 -5.76 -27.79 2.89
CA ASP A 567 -6.39 -27.92 1.57
C ASP A 567 -7.00 -26.60 1.04
N PHE A 568 -7.02 -25.57 1.88
CA PHE A 568 -7.58 -24.24 1.57
C PHE A 568 -6.53 -23.13 1.53
N SER A 569 -5.23 -23.46 1.63
CA SER A 569 -4.12 -22.50 1.78
C SER A 569 -4.11 -21.33 0.79
N SER A 570 -4.56 -21.51 -0.46
CA SER A 570 -4.66 -20.44 -1.47
C SER A 570 -5.99 -19.68 -1.45
N LYS A 571 -7.07 -20.31 -0.95
CA LYS A 571 -8.43 -19.74 -0.85
C LYS A 571 -8.62 -18.94 0.44
N HIS A 572 -7.87 -19.28 1.48
CA HIS A 572 -7.99 -18.72 2.82
C HIS A 572 -6.82 -17.81 3.13
N LYS A 573 -7.03 -16.51 2.92
CA LYS A 573 -6.01 -15.46 3.08
C LYS A 573 -5.80 -14.99 4.52
N LEU A 574 -6.41 -15.63 5.52
CA LEU A 574 -6.29 -15.21 6.93
C LEU A 574 -4.83 -15.19 7.39
N ASN A 575 -4.45 -14.06 7.98
CA ASN A 575 -3.14 -13.85 8.58
C ASN A 575 -3.33 -13.33 10.01
N PHE A 576 -2.51 -13.80 10.95
CA PHE A 576 -2.43 -13.19 12.28
C PHE A 576 -0.97 -13.06 12.75
N ILE A 577 -0.75 -12.09 13.64
CA ILE A 577 0.54 -11.82 14.27
C ILE A 577 0.30 -11.68 15.77
N VAL A 578 1.17 -12.27 16.59
CA VAL A 578 1.28 -11.95 18.01
C VAL A 578 2.61 -11.23 18.20
N SER A 579 2.61 -10.06 18.81
CA SER A 579 3.82 -9.24 18.94
C SER A 579 3.83 -8.37 20.20
N HIS A 580 4.93 -7.64 20.40
CA HIS A 580 5.08 -6.57 21.37
C HIS A 580 5.21 -5.19 20.66
N PRO A 581 4.08 -4.63 20.16
CA PRO A 581 4.01 -3.26 19.64
C PRO A 581 4.72 -2.28 20.55
N HIS A 582 5.65 -1.49 20.01
CA HIS A 582 6.47 -0.52 20.72
C HIS A 582 7.24 -1.04 21.95
N GLY A 583 7.47 -2.36 22.04
CA GLY A 583 8.05 -2.99 23.22
C GLY A 583 7.11 -3.06 24.43
N CYS A 584 5.82 -2.77 24.23
CA CYS A 584 4.79 -2.74 25.25
C CYS A 584 4.18 -4.14 25.49
N SER A 585 3.11 -4.19 26.28
CA SER A 585 2.31 -5.39 26.52
C SER A 585 1.87 -6.08 25.24
N LYS A 586 1.83 -7.41 25.28
CA LYS A 586 1.63 -8.27 24.11
C LYS A 586 0.26 -8.06 23.46
N GLN A 587 0.23 -8.01 22.12
CA GLN A 587 -0.98 -7.79 21.34
C GLN A 587 -1.17 -8.88 20.27
N VAL A 588 -2.42 -9.17 19.91
CA VAL A 588 -2.80 -9.94 18.72
C VAL A 588 -3.30 -8.99 17.63
N SER A 589 -2.79 -9.17 16.42
CA SER A 589 -3.28 -8.52 15.20
C SER A 589 -3.87 -9.58 14.27
N VAL A 590 -5.03 -9.32 13.68
CA VAL A 590 -5.68 -10.21 12.71
C VAL A 590 -5.95 -9.44 11.42
N GLY A 591 -5.62 -10.03 10.28
CA GLY A 591 -5.74 -9.41 8.96
C GLY A 591 -5.68 -10.45 7.84
N GLN A 592 -5.23 -10.07 6.66
CA GLN A 592 -5.10 -10.97 5.53
C GLN A 592 -3.75 -10.83 4.83
N TRP A 593 -3.21 -11.92 4.30
CA TRP A 593 -2.07 -11.87 3.39
C TRP A 593 -2.55 -11.60 1.97
N ILE A 594 -1.86 -10.71 1.26
CA ILE A 594 -2.23 -10.23 -0.08
C ILE A 594 -1.49 -11.05 -1.14
N ASN A 595 -0.15 -10.95 -1.15
CA ASN A 595 0.71 -11.64 -2.11
C ASN A 595 1.66 -12.64 -1.42
N LYS A 596 1.95 -13.75 -2.12
CA LYS A 596 2.99 -14.72 -1.78
C LYS A 596 4.08 -14.67 -2.86
N GLN A 597 5.24 -14.10 -2.55
CA GLN A 597 6.37 -14.03 -3.47
C GLN A 597 7.29 -15.24 -3.25
N LYS A 598 7.46 -16.10 -4.26
CA LYS A 598 8.45 -17.19 -4.21
C LYS A 598 9.86 -16.57 -4.26
N VAL A 599 10.73 -16.96 -3.30
CA VAL A 599 12.13 -16.50 -3.22
C VAL A 599 13.09 -17.62 -3.60
N SER A 600 12.74 -18.87 -3.29
CA SER A 600 13.41 -20.07 -3.80
C SER A 600 12.44 -21.25 -3.75
N ASP A 601 12.84 -22.45 -4.20
CA ASP A 601 11.94 -23.61 -4.36
C ASP A 601 11.13 -24.01 -3.13
N ARG A 602 11.61 -23.67 -1.94
CA ARG A 602 10.92 -23.97 -0.68
C ARG A 602 10.73 -22.75 0.21
N ARG A 603 10.97 -21.52 -0.30
CA ARG A 603 10.84 -20.29 0.49
C ARG A 603 10.00 -19.22 -0.19
N SER A 604 9.27 -18.46 0.61
CA SER A 604 8.48 -17.31 0.15
C SER A 604 8.52 -16.15 1.14
N LYS A 605 8.24 -14.94 0.64
CA LYS A 605 7.84 -13.77 1.44
C LYS A 605 6.34 -13.58 1.28
N PHE A 606 5.67 -13.00 2.28
CA PHE A 606 4.29 -12.55 2.16
C PHE A 606 4.20 -11.04 2.36
N THR A 607 3.26 -10.40 1.66
CA THR A 607 2.71 -9.10 2.04
C THR A 607 1.34 -9.29 2.70
N TYR A 608 0.95 -8.41 3.62
CA TYR A 608 -0.29 -8.55 4.40
C TYR A 608 -0.79 -7.21 4.96
N THR A 609 -2.08 -7.16 5.26
CA THR A 609 -2.78 -6.04 5.91
C THR A 609 -2.78 -6.15 7.44
N THR A 610 -2.41 -7.29 8.01
CA THR A 610 -2.30 -7.51 9.45
C THR A 610 -1.39 -6.45 10.08
N CYS A 611 -1.92 -5.71 11.05
CA CYS A 611 -1.25 -4.53 11.57
C CYS A 611 -0.02 -4.84 12.42
N THR A 612 0.96 -3.97 12.25
CA THR A 612 2.25 -3.94 12.94
C THR A 612 2.62 -2.48 13.16
N CYS A 613 3.56 -2.26 14.06
CA CYS A 613 4.22 -0.99 14.28
C CYS A 613 5.62 -1.29 14.86
N PRO A 614 6.54 -0.33 14.90
CA PRO A 614 7.87 -0.54 15.50
C PRO A 614 7.81 -1.28 16.84
N GLY A 615 8.64 -2.32 16.99
CA GLY A 615 8.53 -3.32 18.07
C GLY A 615 7.86 -4.64 17.66
N SER A 616 6.98 -4.63 16.66
CA SER A 616 6.42 -5.85 16.06
C SER A 616 7.44 -6.63 15.22
N SER A 617 8.52 -5.99 14.77
CA SER A 617 9.67 -6.63 14.10
C SER A 617 10.12 -7.93 14.78
N GLY A 618 10.33 -8.98 13.99
CA GLY A 618 10.73 -10.29 14.50
C GLY A 618 9.59 -11.19 15.00
N ALA A 619 8.37 -10.66 15.17
CA ALA A 619 7.19 -11.46 15.48
C ALA A 619 6.90 -12.49 14.37
N GLN A 620 6.38 -13.67 14.71
CA GLN A 620 6.02 -14.67 13.70
C GLN A 620 4.74 -14.27 12.95
N VAL A 621 4.78 -14.36 11.63
CA VAL A 621 3.67 -14.08 10.72
C VAL A 621 2.98 -15.39 10.37
N HIS A 622 1.73 -15.56 10.80
CA HIS A 622 0.98 -16.79 10.60
C HIS A 622 -0.02 -16.66 9.47
N CYS A 623 0.34 -17.15 8.28
CA CYS A 623 -0.59 -17.33 7.17
C CYS A 623 -1.31 -18.68 7.31
N VAL A 624 -2.59 -18.66 7.70
CA VAL A 624 -3.36 -19.87 8.01
C VAL A 624 -3.53 -20.74 6.76
N GLY A 625 -3.40 -22.06 6.93
CA GLY A 625 -3.45 -23.04 5.85
C GLY A 625 -2.11 -23.38 5.20
N TYR A 626 -1.09 -22.53 5.31
CA TYR A 626 0.27 -22.93 4.89
C TYR A 626 0.95 -23.83 5.93
N ASN A 627 1.76 -24.78 5.47
CA ASN A 627 2.41 -25.76 6.34
C ASN A 627 3.61 -25.17 7.07
N ASP A 628 3.34 -24.51 8.20
CA ASP A 628 4.32 -23.81 9.07
C ASP A 628 5.03 -24.74 10.09
N TYR A 629 5.08 -26.07 9.87
CA TYR A 629 5.55 -27.08 10.86
C TYR A 629 6.83 -26.63 11.57
N PHE A 630 7.82 -26.20 10.78
CA PHE A 630 9.17 -25.92 11.28
C PHE A 630 9.39 -24.48 11.75
N CYS A 631 8.32 -23.70 11.96
CA CYS A 631 8.37 -22.25 12.00
C CYS A 631 9.13 -21.75 10.76
N SER A 632 8.40 -21.65 9.66
CA SER A 632 8.79 -21.08 8.36
C SER A 632 9.92 -20.06 8.44
N GLY A 633 9.86 -19.16 9.42
CA GLY A 633 10.77 -18.02 9.53
C GLY A 633 10.21 -16.82 8.78
N LEU A 634 8.91 -16.85 8.46
CA LEU A 634 8.12 -15.67 8.21
C LEU A 634 8.05 -14.88 9.51
N VAL A 635 9.03 -14.00 9.70
CA VAL A 635 9.03 -12.99 10.76
C VAL A 635 8.62 -11.66 10.17
N HIS A 636 7.99 -10.77 10.93
CA HIS A 636 7.70 -9.42 10.46
C HIS A 636 9.00 -8.66 10.22
N SER A 637 9.14 -8.06 9.03
CA SER A 637 10.37 -7.42 8.56
C SER A 637 10.23 -5.94 8.22
N GLY A 638 9.02 -5.37 8.32
CA GLY A 638 8.73 -3.95 8.09
C GLY A 638 7.50 -3.70 7.22
N SER A 639 7.32 -2.42 6.88
CA SER A 639 6.20 -1.90 6.09
C SER A 639 6.65 -1.39 4.71
N LEU A 640 5.81 -1.57 3.69
CA LEU A 640 5.94 -0.89 2.40
C LEU A 640 5.34 0.51 2.48
N VAL A 641 5.71 1.41 1.56
CA VAL A 641 5.20 2.80 1.51
C VAL A 641 3.66 2.86 1.46
N PHE A 642 3.01 1.89 0.82
CA PHE A 642 1.55 1.79 0.70
C PHE A 642 0.86 1.11 1.92
N GLY A 643 1.48 1.13 3.11
CA GLY A 643 0.91 0.59 4.35
C GLY A 643 0.87 -0.94 4.49
N LEU A 644 1.05 -1.69 3.39
CA LEU A 644 1.17 -3.15 3.43
C LEU A 644 2.44 -3.59 4.17
N ASN A 645 2.28 -4.51 5.10
CA ASN A 645 3.37 -5.11 5.85
C ASN A 645 3.97 -6.30 5.10
N TYR A 646 5.24 -6.64 5.34
CA TYR A 646 5.89 -7.78 4.69
C TYR A 646 6.71 -8.64 5.66
N SER A 647 6.91 -9.90 5.29
CA SER A 647 7.71 -10.86 6.06
C SER A 647 9.14 -11.00 5.54
N GLY A 648 10.02 -11.51 6.39
CA GLY A 648 11.23 -12.21 5.98
C GLY A 648 10.92 -13.43 5.10
N ALA A 649 11.94 -14.00 4.47
CA ALA A 649 11.78 -15.09 3.51
C ALA A 649 11.85 -16.47 4.20
N GLY A 650 10.68 -16.99 4.57
CA GLY A 650 10.50 -18.22 5.32
C GLY A 650 10.21 -19.45 4.45
N TRP A 651 10.34 -20.64 5.03
CA TRP A 651 9.98 -21.92 4.41
C TRP A 651 8.47 -22.08 4.30
N VAL A 652 7.96 -22.37 3.10
CA VAL A 652 6.52 -22.53 2.85
C VAL A 652 6.33 -23.73 1.95
N LEU A 653 5.65 -24.75 2.47
CA LEU A 653 5.16 -25.91 1.73
C LEU A 653 3.65 -25.73 1.50
#